data_AF-A0ABD2Z3U0-F1
#
_entry.id   AF-A0ABD2Z3U0-F1
#
_cell.length_a   1.000
_cell.length_b   1.000
_cell.length_c   1.000
_cell.angle_alpha   90.00
_cell.angle_beta   90.00
_cell.angle_gamma   90.00
#
_symmetry.space_group_name_H-M   'P 1'
#
loop_
_entity.id
_entity.type
_entity.pdbx_description
1 polymer ?
#
loop_
_entity_poly.entity_id
_entity_poly.type
_entity_poly.pdbx_seq_one_letter_code
_entity_poly.pdbx_strand_id
1 'polypeptide(L)'
;MSGGGCSIVWFRRDLRVEDNPALAAGVRAGAVVAVFIWAPEEEGHYYPGRVSRWWLKQSLAHLDSSLRSLGTALITKRSSDTISSLLEVIKSTGATQLFFNHLYDPLSLVQDHRVKEVLTAQGVTVRSFNADLLYEPWEVHDEEGRPFRTFALFWERCLSMPYDPESPLLPPKRIISGDVSRCPSDTLVFEDESEKGSNALLARAWSPGWSSADKALTTFINGALIEYSKNRRKADSATTSFLSPHLHFGEVSVRKVFHLVRIKQVLWANEGNRAGEESVNLFLKSIGLREYSRYMSFNHPHSHERPLLGHLKYFPWVVDEGYFKAWRQGRTGYPLVDAGMRELWATGWLHDRIRVVVSSFFVKVLQLPWRWGMKYFWDTLLDADLESDALGWQYISGTLPDSRELDRIDNPQFEGYKFDPHGEYVRRWLPELARLPTDWIHHPWNAPESVLQAAGVELGSNYPLPIVEIDAAKARLQEALSQMWQNEAASRAVIENGTEEGLGDSSESVPVAFPQDMQVEMDPEPVRNIPTTTTIRHYEDQMVPSMTSSLVRTEYDESSVDLRNSAENRAEVPRTVNIIEEPVREAIIHPLRQTVQSNNTMPRYNFAVGRRNSEDSTAESSSSVMKDGGIVPVWSPSSSNFSDPFAAEDNGIGTSSSYLQRHPQSHQLMNWRGLPQTG
;
A
#
# COMPACT_ATOMS: atom_id res chain seq x y z
N MET A 1 -2.36 -24.40 41.46
CA MET A 1 -0.89 -24.20 41.46
C MET A 1 -0.61 -22.76 41.90
N SER A 2 -0.36 -22.52 43.20
CA SER A 2 -0.25 -21.18 43.79
C SER A 2 1.21 -20.72 43.93
N GLY A 3 1.99 -20.87 42.87
CA GLY A 3 3.38 -20.42 42.79
C GLY A 3 3.74 -19.85 41.40
N GLY A 4 2.75 -19.28 40.69
CA GLY A 4 2.96 -18.73 39.35
C GLY A 4 3.78 -17.44 39.44
N GLY A 5 4.90 -17.38 38.72
CA GLY A 5 5.68 -16.16 38.58
C GLY A 5 4.87 -15.05 37.90
N CYS A 6 5.26 -13.80 38.13
CA CYS A 6 4.73 -12.66 37.38
C CYS A 6 5.57 -12.47 36.11
N SER A 7 4.89 -12.32 34.98
CA SER A 7 5.49 -12.16 33.66
C SER A 7 5.04 -10.86 33.02
N ILE A 8 5.96 -10.15 32.39
CA ILE A 8 5.64 -9.00 31.53
C ILE A 8 5.45 -9.51 30.10
N VAL A 9 4.37 -9.07 29.46
CA VAL A 9 4.16 -9.23 28.01
C VAL A 9 4.30 -7.84 27.40
N TRP A 10 5.39 -7.63 26.65
CA TRP A 10 5.70 -6.36 26.00
C TRP A 10 5.17 -6.36 24.56
N PHE A 11 4.14 -5.55 24.33
CA PHE A 11 3.53 -5.31 23.03
C PHE A 11 4.27 -4.21 22.27
N ARG A 12 4.42 -4.41 20.96
CA ARG A 12 5.02 -3.47 20.00
C ARG A 12 4.12 -3.39 18.76
N ARG A 13 4.40 -4.19 17.73
CA ARG A 13 3.63 -4.29 16.49
C ARG A 13 2.85 -5.61 16.38
N ASP A 14 2.34 -6.10 17.50
CA ASP A 14 1.63 -7.36 17.67
C ASP A 14 0.30 -7.17 18.43
N LEU A 15 -0.46 -6.13 18.03
CA LEU A 15 -1.59 -5.57 18.78
C LEU A 15 -2.88 -6.41 18.72
N ARG A 16 -2.76 -7.69 19.07
CA ARG A 16 -3.83 -8.70 19.07
C ARG A 16 -3.72 -9.66 20.25
N VAL A 17 -4.83 -10.34 20.55
CA VAL A 17 -4.91 -11.36 21.61
C VAL A 17 -5.01 -12.79 21.08
N GLU A 18 -5.45 -12.96 19.83
CA GLU A 18 -5.47 -14.24 19.13
C GLU A 18 -4.13 -14.48 18.44
N ASP A 19 -3.66 -15.73 18.44
CA ASP A 19 -2.40 -16.13 17.83
C ASP A 19 -1.22 -15.20 18.16
N ASN A 20 -1.14 -14.78 19.42
CA ASN A 20 -0.02 -14.03 19.98
C ASN A 20 0.79 -14.96 20.90
N PRO A 21 1.95 -15.48 20.44
CA PRO A 21 2.72 -16.46 21.20
C PRO A 21 3.30 -15.92 22.51
N ALA A 22 3.79 -14.67 22.52
CA ALA A 22 4.26 -14.02 23.75
C ALA A 22 3.16 -13.92 24.82
N LEU A 23 1.97 -13.48 24.42
CA LEU A 23 0.81 -13.41 25.32
C LEU A 23 0.40 -14.81 25.81
N ALA A 24 0.31 -15.78 24.91
CA ALA A 24 -0.04 -17.15 25.26
C ALA A 24 0.98 -17.80 26.21
N ALA A 25 2.28 -17.53 26.02
CA ALA A 25 3.35 -17.99 26.90
C ALA A 25 3.26 -17.32 28.28
N GLY A 26 3.02 -16.01 28.34
CA GLY A 26 2.83 -15.27 29.58
C GLY A 26 1.66 -15.80 30.40
N VAL A 27 0.50 -16.05 29.77
CA VAL A 27 -0.68 -16.61 30.45
C VAL A 27 -0.43 -18.03 30.96
N ARG A 28 0.36 -18.84 30.26
CA ARG A 28 0.76 -20.18 30.74
C ARG A 28 1.72 -20.12 31.93
N ALA A 29 2.56 -19.09 32.00
CA ALA A 29 3.55 -18.93 33.06
C ALA A 29 2.95 -18.43 34.39
N GLY A 30 1.88 -17.62 34.34
CA GLY A 30 1.22 -17.14 35.55
C GLY A 30 0.49 -15.81 35.37
N ALA A 31 0.75 -14.88 36.29
CA ALA A 31 0.13 -13.55 36.27
C ALA A 31 0.83 -12.66 35.23
N VAL A 32 0.06 -11.95 34.42
CA VAL A 32 0.55 -11.16 33.29
C VAL A 32 0.38 -9.66 33.54
N VAL A 33 1.44 -8.92 33.26
CA VAL A 33 1.44 -7.46 33.14
C VAL A 33 1.63 -7.13 31.66
N ALA A 34 0.59 -6.63 31.00
CA ALA A 34 0.64 -6.21 29.60
C ALA A 34 1.20 -4.80 29.52
N VAL A 35 2.25 -4.59 28.74
CA VAL A 35 2.96 -3.31 28.67
C VAL A 35 3.16 -2.88 27.22
N PHE A 36 2.93 -1.60 26.94
CA PHE A 36 3.33 -0.93 25.71
C PHE A 36 4.26 0.24 26.06
N ILE A 37 5.43 0.30 25.43
CA ILE A 37 6.43 1.35 25.66
C ILE A 37 6.54 2.17 24.38
N TRP A 38 6.31 3.48 24.50
CA TRP A 38 6.49 4.42 23.41
C TRP A 38 7.82 5.16 23.59
N ALA A 39 8.80 4.82 22.75
CA ALA A 39 10.14 5.41 22.74
C ALA A 39 10.54 5.92 21.35
N PRO A 40 9.84 6.95 20.85
CA PRO A 40 10.05 7.44 19.49
C PRO A 40 11.44 7.99 19.21
N GLU A 41 12.17 8.45 20.23
CA GLU A 41 13.55 8.89 20.09
C GLU A 41 14.50 7.76 19.67
N GLU A 42 14.19 6.51 20.02
CA GLU A 42 15.00 5.35 19.63
C GLU A 42 14.83 4.98 18.14
N GLU A 43 13.73 5.40 17.52
CA GLU A 43 13.43 5.13 16.10
C GLU A 43 14.18 6.11 15.15
N GLY A 44 14.76 7.19 15.69
CA GLY A 44 15.56 8.16 14.95
C GLY A 44 14.81 8.75 13.73
N HIS A 45 15.40 8.62 12.55
CA HIS A 45 14.81 9.12 11.28
C HIS A 45 13.49 8.40 10.90
N TYR A 46 13.24 7.23 11.49
CA TYR A 46 12.08 6.39 11.24
C TYR A 46 11.01 6.55 12.33
N TYR A 47 10.98 7.69 13.01
CA TYR A 47 9.83 8.08 13.83
C TYR A 47 8.53 7.87 13.04
N PRO A 48 7.54 7.11 13.56
CA PRO A 48 6.34 6.77 12.80
C PRO A 48 5.58 8.00 12.29
N GLY A 49 5.15 7.91 11.03
CA GLY A 49 4.42 8.96 10.34
C GLY A 49 3.11 9.35 11.02
N ARG A 50 2.57 10.51 10.63
CA ARG A 50 1.33 11.08 11.19
C ARG A 50 0.17 10.09 11.21
N VAL A 51 -0.13 9.48 10.07
CA VAL A 51 -1.31 8.62 9.94
C VAL A 51 -1.10 7.25 10.59
N SER A 52 0.15 6.76 10.60
CA SER A 52 0.56 5.55 11.32
C SER A 52 0.40 5.72 12.84
N ARG A 53 0.79 6.88 13.39
CA ARG A 53 0.54 7.24 14.80
C ARG A 53 -0.94 7.35 15.14
N TRP A 54 -1.75 7.92 14.25
CA TRP A 54 -3.21 7.93 14.41
C TRP A 54 -3.76 6.51 14.51
N TRP A 55 -3.35 5.61 13.61
CA TRP A 55 -3.78 4.21 13.62
C TRP A 55 -3.38 3.52 14.93
N LEU A 56 -2.12 3.65 15.33
CA LEU A 56 -1.56 3.09 16.56
C LEU A 56 -2.37 3.53 17.80
N LYS A 57 -2.69 4.82 17.91
CA LYS A 57 -3.52 5.36 19.01
C LYS A 57 -4.86 4.62 19.13
N GLN A 58 -5.57 4.47 18.01
CA GLN A 58 -6.88 3.81 18.01
C GLN A 58 -6.74 2.31 18.31
N SER A 59 -5.71 1.67 17.75
CA SER A 59 -5.42 0.25 17.95
C SER A 59 -5.09 -0.09 19.40
N LEU A 60 -4.27 0.72 20.07
CA LEU A 60 -3.93 0.54 21.49
C LEU A 60 -5.16 0.69 22.40
N ALA A 61 -6.05 1.65 22.10
CA ALA A 61 -7.31 1.79 22.83
C ALA A 61 -8.20 0.55 22.66
N HIS A 62 -8.28 0.00 21.45
CA HIS A 62 -9.01 -1.23 21.17
C HIS A 62 -8.38 -2.45 21.87
N LEU A 63 -7.04 -2.55 21.89
CA LEU A 63 -6.30 -3.60 22.58
C LEU A 63 -6.54 -3.54 24.10
N ASP A 64 -6.45 -2.36 24.73
CA ASP A 64 -6.71 -2.18 26.16
C ASP A 64 -8.13 -2.63 26.52
N SER A 65 -9.14 -2.22 25.75
CA SER A 65 -10.53 -2.69 25.95
C SER A 65 -10.66 -4.22 25.87
N SER A 66 -9.93 -4.84 24.94
CA SER A 66 -9.94 -6.29 24.76
C SER A 66 -9.26 -7.00 25.93
N LEU A 67 -8.09 -6.50 26.37
CA LEU A 67 -7.36 -7.05 27.52
C LEU A 67 -8.17 -6.91 28.81
N ARG A 68 -8.86 -5.78 29.02
CA ARG A 68 -9.72 -5.57 30.19
C ARG A 68 -10.85 -6.58 30.25
N SER A 69 -11.44 -6.89 29.10
CA SER A 69 -12.46 -7.93 28.97
C SER A 69 -11.92 -9.33 29.31
N LEU A 70 -10.62 -9.57 29.08
CA LEU A 70 -9.93 -10.80 29.45
C LEU A 70 -9.42 -10.81 30.91
N GLY A 71 -9.39 -9.67 31.59
CA GLY A 71 -9.05 -9.56 33.02
C GLY A 71 -7.73 -8.84 33.34
N THR A 72 -7.09 -8.16 32.39
CA THR A 72 -5.89 -7.34 32.64
C THR A 72 -5.96 -6.00 31.92
N ALA A 73 -5.25 -4.97 32.37
CA ALA A 73 -5.17 -3.69 31.66
C ALA A 73 -3.86 -3.59 30.89
N LEU A 74 -3.85 -2.78 29.82
CA LEU A 74 -2.62 -2.38 29.15
C LEU A 74 -1.98 -1.23 29.91
N ILE A 75 -0.73 -1.40 30.34
CA ILE A 75 0.07 -0.32 30.92
C ILE A 75 0.87 0.32 29.79
N THR A 76 0.69 1.62 29.62
CA THR A 76 1.44 2.45 28.68
C THR A 76 2.56 3.19 29.40
N LYS A 77 3.75 3.24 28.79
CA LYS A 77 4.89 4.00 29.28
C LYS A 77 5.47 4.88 28.20
N ARG A 78 5.81 6.13 28.54
CA ARG A 78 6.54 7.05 27.67
C ARG A 78 7.97 7.15 28.17
N SER A 79 8.95 6.86 27.30
CA SER A 79 10.37 6.96 27.67
C SER A 79 11.23 7.27 26.47
N SER A 80 12.42 7.82 26.68
CA SER A 80 13.44 7.96 25.65
C SER A 80 14.32 6.71 25.51
N ASP A 81 14.29 5.81 26.49
CA ASP A 81 15.03 4.54 26.49
C ASP A 81 14.11 3.39 26.95
N THR A 82 13.93 2.40 26.07
CA THR A 82 13.00 1.28 26.30
C THR A 82 13.49 0.38 27.44
N ILE A 83 14.81 0.16 27.54
CA ILE A 83 15.41 -0.72 28.55
C ILE A 83 15.17 -0.17 29.96
N SER A 84 15.36 1.13 30.16
CA SER A 84 15.12 1.80 31.44
C SER A 84 13.67 1.66 31.90
N SER A 85 12.71 1.81 30.98
CA SER A 85 11.28 1.59 31.27
C SER A 85 10.97 0.14 31.62
N LEU A 86 11.52 -0.83 30.88
CA LEU A 86 11.35 -2.24 31.22
C LEU A 86 11.90 -2.56 32.61
N LEU A 87 13.08 -2.04 32.96
CA LEU A 87 13.67 -2.22 34.28
C LEU A 87 12.84 -1.58 35.39
N GLU A 88 12.25 -0.41 35.16
CA GLU A 88 11.32 0.22 36.10
C GLU A 88 10.11 -0.69 36.34
N VAL A 89 9.46 -1.14 35.26
CA VAL A 89 8.27 -2.00 35.35
C VAL A 89 8.60 -3.33 36.03
N ILE A 90 9.75 -3.93 35.75
CA ILE A 90 10.21 -5.16 36.40
C ILE A 90 10.36 -4.94 37.92
N LYS A 91 11.01 -3.85 38.34
CA LYS A 91 11.23 -3.54 39.76
C LYS A 91 9.93 -3.24 40.51
N SER A 92 8.98 -2.58 39.88
CA SER A 92 7.70 -2.19 40.50
C SER A 92 6.69 -3.34 40.57
N THR A 93 6.69 -4.24 39.58
CA THR A 93 5.79 -5.42 39.54
C THR A 93 6.36 -6.67 40.20
N GLY A 94 7.68 -6.76 40.35
CA GLY A 94 8.35 -7.98 40.79
C GLY A 94 8.34 -9.09 39.74
N ALA A 95 8.14 -8.75 38.46
CA ALA A 95 8.15 -9.73 37.38
C ALA A 95 9.53 -10.37 37.23
N THR A 96 9.56 -11.68 36.97
CA THR A 96 10.79 -12.46 36.79
C THR A 96 11.02 -12.88 35.35
N GLN A 97 10.04 -12.62 34.47
CA GLN A 97 10.05 -13.05 33.08
C GLN A 97 9.56 -11.92 32.17
N LEU A 98 10.19 -11.80 31.00
CA LEU A 98 9.76 -10.93 29.91
C LEU A 98 9.49 -11.79 28.66
N PHE A 99 8.29 -11.63 28.11
CA PHE A 99 7.87 -12.21 26.84
C PHE A 99 7.55 -11.10 25.85
N PHE A 100 8.07 -11.22 24.63
CA PHE A 100 7.74 -10.34 23.52
C PHE A 100 7.81 -11.10 22.20
N ASN A 101 7.20 -10.54 21.16
CA ASN A 101 7.38 -11.05 19.80
C ASN A 101 8.46 -10.22 19.11
N HIS A 102 9.45 -10.86 18.49
CA HIS A 102 10.59 -10.16 17.88
C HIS A 102 10.22 -9.58 16.52
N LEU A 103 10.93 -8.51 16.13
CA LEU A 103 10.75 -7.79 14.87
C LEU A 103 12.03 -7.87 14.03
N TYR A 104 11.91 -7.56 12.73
CA TYR A 104 12.98 -7.78 11.74
C TYR A 104 13.47 -6.49 11.07
N ASP A 105 12.95 -5.34 11.49
CA ASP A 105 13.54 -4.08 11.12
C ASP A 105 14.90 -3.91 11.84
N PRO A 106 15.88 -3.24 11.23
CA PRO A 106 17.23 -3.19 11.76
C PRO A 106 17.35 -2.49 13.12
N LEU A 107 16.50 -1.49 13.38
CA LEU A 107 16.44 -0.75 14.64
C LEU A 107 16.00 -1.69 15.77
N SER A 108 14.91 -2.42 15.54
CA SER A 108 14.34 -3.38 16.48
C SER A 108 15.27 -4.56 16.72
N LEU A 109 16.00 -5.05 15.72
CA LEU A 109 16.96 -6.15 15.91
C LEU A 109 18.06 -5.76 16.91
N VAL A 110 18.62 -4.55 16.78
CA VAL A 110 19.64 -4.03 17.71
C VAL A 110 19.05 -3.81 19.10
N GLN A 111 17.85 -3.22 19.16
CA GLN A 111 17.13 -2.98 20.42
C GLN A 111 16.84 -4.30 21.15
N ASP A 112 16.30 -5.30 20.45
CA ASP A 112 15.92 -6.61 21.00
C ASP A 112 17.11 -7.37 21.55
N HIS A 113 18.24 -7.32 20.85
CA HIS A 113 19.50 -7.90 21.32
C HIS A 113 19.95 -7.25 22.64
N ARG A 114 19.98 -5.91 22.67
CA ARG A 114 20.40 -5.14 23.86
C ARG A 114 19.45 -5.35 25.04
N VAL A 115 18.14 -5.44 24.81
CA VAL A 115 17.13 -5.77 25.83
C VAL A 115 17.38 -7.17 26.41
N LYS A 116 17.59 -8.19 25.56
CA LYS A 116 17.90 -9.56 26.00
C LYS A 116 19.17 -9.61 26.84
N GLU A 117 20.24 -8.95 26.42
CA GLU A 117 21.51 -8.91 27.15
C GLU A 117 21.37 -8.25 28.53
N VAL A 118 20.82 -7.03 28.58
CA VAL A 118 20.74 -6.26 29.84
C VAL A 118 19.81 -6.93 30.85
N LEU A 119 18.65 -7.42 30.43
CA LEU A 119 17.70 -8.03 31.36
C LEU A 119 18.13 -9.41 31.84
N THR A 120 18.78 -10.21 30.98
CA THR A 120 19.36 -11.49 31.41
C THR A 120 20.48 -11.28 32.42
N ALA A 121 21.32 -10.26 32.23
CA ALA A 121 22.35 -9.88 33.20
C ALA A 121 21.78 -9.43 34.57
N GLN A 122 20.53 -8.95 34.60
CA GLN A 122 19.80 -8.59 35.82
C GLN A 122 19.00 -9.78 36.41
N GLY A 123 19.15 -10.99 35.87
CA GLY A 123 18.48 -12.21 36.38
C GLY A 123 17.03 -12.38 35.93
N VAL A 124 16.58 -11.64 34.92
CA VAL A 124 15.23 -11.75 34.34
C VAL A 124 15.27 -12.74 33.18
N THR A 125 14.33 -13.69 33.14
CA THR A 125 14.24 -14.64 32.02
C THR A 125 13.55 -13.98 30.83
N VAL A 126 14.26 -13.79 29.74
CA VAL A 126 13.73 -13.19 28.51
C VAL A 126 13.48 -14.26 27.45
N ARG A 127 12.30 -14.27 26.81
CA ARG A 127 12.04 -15.11 25.64
C ARG A 127 11.31 -14.31 24.56
N SER A 128 11.74 -14.49 23.31
CA SER A 128 11.07 -13.94 22.13
C SER A 128 10.45 -15.04 21.28
N PHE A 129 9.44 -14.67 20.47
CA PHE A 129 8.71 -15.60 19.62
C PHE A 129 8.40 -14.99 18.24
N ASN A 130 8.19 -15.86 17.25
CA ASN A 130 7.66 -15.48 15.93
C ASN A 130 6.15 -15.24 16.02
N ALA A 131 5.70 -14.02 15.71
CA ALA A 131 4.26 -13.71 15.63
C ALA A 131 3.83 -13.22 14.26
N ASP A 132 4.72 -12.61 13.49
CA ASP A 132 4.35 -11.83 12.32
C ASP A 132 4.86 -12.42 11.00
N LEU A 133 5.53 -13.58 11.02
CA LEU A 133 5.95 -14.34 9.84
C LEU A 133 5.37 -15.75 9.82
N LEU A 134 5.37 -16.37 8.64
CA LEU A 134 5.08 -17.79 8.46
C LEU A 134 6.28 -18.66 8.86
N TYR A 135 7.48 -18.24 8.44
CA TYR A 135 8.76 -18.89 8.74
C TYR A 135 9.77 -17.84 9.15
N GLU A 136 10.72 -18.20 10.01
CA GLU A 136 11.80 -17.28 10.36
C GLU A 136 12.76 -17.09 9.18
N PRO A 137 13.39 -15.91 9.01
CA PRO A 137 14.28 -15.66 7.89
C PRO A 137 15.47 -16.63 7.80
N TRP A 138 15.94 -17.15 8.94
CA TRP A 138 17.04 -18.12 8.99
C TRP A 138 16.62 -19.57 8.71
N GLU A 139 15.31 -19.86 8.64
CA GLU A 139 14.78 -21.20 8.32
C GLU A 139 14.71 -21.44 6.79
N VAL A 140 14.68 -20.37 6.00
CA VAL A 140 14.47 -20.44 4.55
C VAL A 140 15.79 -20.19 3.81
N HIS A 141 16.47 -21.29 3.45
CA HIS A 141 17.72 -21.26 2.71
C HIS A 141 17.71 -22.23 1.51
N ASP A 142 18.65 -22.04 0.59
CA ASP A 142 18.90 -22.98 -0.52
C ASP A 142 19.53 -24.29 -0.01
N GLU A 143 19.78 -25.23 -0.92
CA GLU A 143 20.40 -26.53 -0.59
C GLU A 143 21.82 -26.38 -0.04
N GLU A 144 22.51 -25.29 -0.38
CA GLU A 144 23.84 -24.94 0.11
C GLU A 144 23.84 -24.09 1.39
N GLY A 145 22.68 -23.80 1.97
CA GLY A 145 22.53 -23.01 3.20
C GLY A 145 22.69 -21.49 3.00
N ARG A 146 22.62 -21.00 1.76
CA ARG A 146 22.71 -19.58 1.42
C ARG A 146 21.33 -18.94 1.32
N PRO A 147 21.23 -17.61 1.58
CA PRO A 147 19.98 -16.90 1.41
C PRO A 147 19.63 -16.70 -0.08
N PHE A 148 18.33 -16.77 -0.39
CA PHE A 148 17.80 -16.53 -1.73
C PHE A 148 17.91 -15.05 -2.12
N ARG A 149 18.18 -14.78 -3.40
CA ARG A 149 18.31 -13.42 -3.96
C ARG A 149 17.14 -12.99 -4.83
N THR A 150 16.18 -13.89 -5.10
CA THR A 150 15.01 -13.61 -5.93
C THR A 150 13.75 -14.07 -5.23
N PHE A 151 12.66 -13.33 -5.43
CA PHE A 151 11.39 -13.64 -4.78
C PHE A 151 10.84 -15.02 -5.17
N ALA A 152 10.96 -15.40 -6.44
CA ALA A 152 10.35 -16.63 -6.95
C ALA A 152 10.91 -17.88 -6.28
N LEU A 153 12.25 -17.98 -6.15
CA LEU A 153 12.92 -19.11 -5.51
C LEU A 153 12.64 -19.14 -4.01
N PHE A 154 12.67 -17.97 -3.35
CA PHE A 154 12.30 -17.84 -1.95
C PHE A 154 10.87 -18.35 -1.70
N TRP A 155 9.90 -17.89 -2.48
CA TRP A 155 8.49 -18.23 -2.25
C TRP A 155 8.16 -19.68 -2.61
N GLU A 156 8.77 -20.21 -3.67
CA GLU A 156 8.69 -21.64 -3.99
C GLU A 156 9.22 -22.49 -2.85
N ARG A 157 10.34 -22.09 -2.24
CA ARG A 157 10.89 -22.76 -1.06
C ARG A 157 9.95 -22.69 0.14
N CYS A 158 9.37 -21.52 0.44
CA CYS A 158 8.39 -21.36 1.54
C CYS A 158 7.17 -22.28 1.37
N LEU A 159 6.66 -22.43 0.15
CA LEU A 159 5.51 -23.28 -0.13
C LEU A 159 5.84 -24.78 -0.14
N SER A 160 7.12 -25.14 -0.19
CA SER A 160 7.63 -26.53 -0.22
C SER A 160 8.49 -26.87 1.01
N MET A 161 8.33 -26.12 2.10
CA MET A 161 8.98 -26.42 3.37
C MET A 161 8.57 -27.82 3.87
N PRO A 162 9.48 -28.55 4.55
CA PRO A 162 9.21 -29.91 5.01
C PRO A 162 8.21 -29.98 6.17
N TYR A 163 7.89 -28.84 6.79
CA TYR A 163 6.87 -28.69 7.82
C TYR A 163 5.99 -27.49 7.47
N ASP A 164 4.72 -27.57 7.84
CA ASP A 164 3.77 -26.46 7.69
C ASP A 164 4.07 -25.35 8.71
N PRO A 165 3.66 -24.09 8.43
CA PRO A 165 3.71 -23.03 9.42
C PRO A 165 2.89 -23.40 10.67
N GLU A 166 3.27 -22.85 11.82
CA GLU A 166 2.52 -23.09 13.05
C GLU A 166 1.04 -22.71 12.90
N SER A 167 0.15 -23.57 13.36
CA SER A 167 -1.28 -23.28 13.33
C SER A 167 -1.65 -22.17 14.32
N PRO A 168 -2.58 -21.26 13.97
CA PRO A 168 -2.96 -20.15 14.83
C PRO A 168 -3.40 -20.59 16.24
N LEU A 169 -2.81 -19.99 17.27
CA LEU A 169 -3.17 -20.27 18.66
C LEU A 169 -4.49 -19.59 19.03
N LEU A 170 -5.35 -20.30 19.77
CA LEU A 170 -6.55 -19.72 20.34
C LEU A 170 -6.21 -18.59 21.33
N PRO A 171 -7.04 -17.53 21.42
CA PRO A 171 -6.82 -16.47 22.40
C PRO A 171 -7.00 -17.01 23.83
N PRO A 172 -6.34 -16.42 24.83
CA PRO A 172 -6.57 -16.75 26.23
C PRO A 172 -8.04 -16.57 26.63
N LYS A 173 -8.59 -17.53 27.38
CA LYS A 173 -9.97 -17.41 27.92
C LYS A 173 -10.08 -16.38 29.05
N ARG A 174 -9.01 -16.24 29.85
CA ARG A 174 -8.89 -15.29 30.96
C ARG A 174 -7.41 -15.03 31.22
N ILE A 175 -7.08 -13.82 31.60
CA ILE A 175 -5.75 -13.40 32.02
C ILE A 175 -5.82 -13.04 33.51
N ILE A 176 -4.91 -13.57 34.30
CA ILE A 176 -4.73 -13.16 35.69
C ILE A 176 -3.78 -11.95 35.65
N SER A 177 -4.27 -10.77 36.01
CA SER A 177 -3.42 -9.57 36.07
C SER A 177 -2.40 -9.67 37.20
N GLY A 178 -1.17 -9.23 36.96
CA GLY A 178 -0.17 -9.01 38.00
C GLY A 178 -0.51 -7.81 38.90
N ASP A 179 0.27 -7.59 39.95
CA ASP A 179 0.11 -6.38 40.77
C ASP A 179 0.62 -5.15 40.00
N VAL A 180 -0.33 -4.39 39.46
CA VAL A 180 -0.08 -3.15 38.71
C VAL A 180 -0.25 -1.90 39.56
N SER A 181 -0.59 -2.03 40.86
CA SER A 181 -0.88 -0.88 41.73
C SER A 181 0.31 0.09 41.89
N ARG A 182 1.54 -0.42 41.69
CA ARG A 182 2.79 0.32 41.76
C ARG A 182 3.31 0.78 40.39
N CYS A 183 2.55 0.54 39.33
CA CYS A 183 2.90 0.90 37.95
C CYS A 183 1.82 1.81 37.35
N PRO A 184 1.86 3.12 37.62
CA PRO A 184 0.95 4.03 36.94
C PRO A 184 1.20 4.00 35.43
N SER A 185 0.10 4.08 34.66
CA SER A 185 0.11 4.18 33.21
C SER A 185 0.28 5.64 32.79
N ASP A 186 1.14 5.88 31.80
CA ASP A 186 1.37 7.22 31.26
C ASP A 186 0.33 7.53 30.17
N THR A 187 -0.11 8.78 30.09
CA THR A 187 -0.94 9.23 28.97
C THR A 187 -0.07 9.46 27.75
N LEU A 188 -0.23 8.66 26.70
CA LEU A 188 0.52 8.80 25.46
C LEU A 188 -0.16 9.80 24.52
N VAL A 189 0.60 10.76 24.02
CA VAL A 189 0.16 11.71 22.99
C VAL A 189 0.76 11.27 21.66
N PHE A 190 -0.10 10.81 20.75
CA PHE A 190 0.29 10.34 19.42
C PHE A 190 -0.02 11.32 18.30
N GLU A 191 -0.85 12.33 18.55
CA GLU A 191 -1.31 13.30 17.58
C GLU A 191 -1.11 14.71 18.13
N ASP A 192 -0.63 15.61 17.30
CA ASP A 192 -0.63 17.03 17.62
C ASP A 192 -2.01 17.67 17.32
N GLU A 193 -2.25 18.88 17.84
CA GLU A 193 -3.52 19.59 17.63
C GLU A 193 -3.75 19.99 16.16
N SER A 194 -2.69 20.19 15.38
CA SER A 194 -2.77 20.55 13.96
C SER A 194 -3.11 19.36 13.05
N GLU A 195 -2.73 18.15 13.47
CA GLU A 195 -2.94 16.89 12.76
C GLU A 195 -4.38 16.39 12.89
N LYS A 196 -5.09 16.78 13.96
CA LYS A 196 -6.48 16.35 14.22
C LYS A 196 -7.43 16.63 13.06
N GLY A 197 -7.29 17.79 12.42
CA GLY A 197 -8.10 18.16 11.26
C GLY A 197 -7.90 17.19 10.09
N SER A 198 -6.64 16.91 9.77
CA SER A 198 -6.25 15.98 8.69
C SER A 198 -6.58 14.51 9.03
N ASN A 199 -6.51 14.12 10.30
CA ASN A 199 -6.83 12.76 10.75
C ASN A 199 -8.34 12.48 10.83
N ALA A 200 -9.19 13.51 10.88
CA ALA A 200 -10.64 13.35 10.95
C ALA A 200 -11.24 12.60 9.74
N LEU A 201 -10.59 12.68 8.57
CA LEU A 201 -10.98 11.95 7.36
C LEU A 201 -10.68 10.45 7.46
N LEU A 202 -9.60 10.07 8.15
CA LEU A 202 -9.16 8.67 8.28
C LEU A 202 -10.20 7.83 9.03
N ALA A 203 -10.79 8.39 10.09
CA ALA A 203 -11.81 7.71 10.89
C ALA A 203 -13.10 7.37 10.12
N ARG A 204 -13.35 8.02 8.97
CA ARG A 204 -14.49 7.70 8.10
C ARG A 204 -14.22 6.49 7.22
N ALA A 205 -12.96 6.27 6.85
CA ALA A 205 -12.56 5.19 5.95
C ALA A 205 -12.10 3.93 6.70
N TRP A 206 -11.55 4.09 7.90
CA TRP A 206 -10.85 3.02 8.62
C TRP A 206 -11.33 2.85 10.05
N SER A 207 -11.30 1.61 10.54
CA SER A 207 -11.56 1.25 11.92
C SER A 207 -10.42 0.38 12.44
N PRO A 208 -9.35 0.97 13.01
CA PRO A 208 -8.23 0.22 13.58
C PRO A 208 -8.63 -0.78 14.67
N GLY A 209 -7.83 -1.82 14.86
CA GLY A 209 -7.98 -2.81 15.92
C GLY A 209 -8.22 -4.24 15.40
N TRP A 210 -7.72 -5.22 16.15
CA TRP A 210 -7.72 -6.64 15.77
C TRP A 210 -9.12 -7.23 15.51
N SER A 211 -10.18 -6.75 16.17
CA SER A 211 -11.54 -7.22 15.89
C SER A 211 -12.05 -6.76 14.52
N SER A 212 -11.68 -5.55 14.10
CA SER A 212 -11.97 -5.04 12.76
C SER A 212 -11.16 -5.78 11.70
N ALA A 213 -9.89 -6.11 12.02
CA ALA A 213 -9.03 -6.92 11.16
C ALA A 213 -9.65 -8.28 10.83
N ASP A 214 -10.20 -8.96 11.83
CA ASP A 214 -10.88 -10.25 11.64
C ASP A 214 -12.14 -10.15 10.77
N LYS A 215 -12.91 -9.07 10.94
CA LYS A 215 -14.08 -8.79 10.10
C LYS A 215 -13.66 -8.54 8.65
N ALA A 216 -12.63 -7.72 8.45
CA ALA A 216 -12.08 -7.44 7.12
C ALA A 216 -11.57 -8.71 6.45
N LEU A 217 -10.82 -9.55 7.18
CA LEU A 217 -10.32 -10.85 6.69
C LEU A 217 -11.47 -11.76 6.29
N THR A 218 -12.49 -11.89 7.13
CA THR A 218 -13.66 -12.75 6.87
C THR A 218 -14.45 -12.28 5.65
N THR A 219 -14.71 -10.97 5.55
CA THR A 219 -15.38 -10.36 4.41
C THR A 219 -14.61 -10.57 3.12
N PHE A 220 -13.28 -10.41 3.16
CA PHE A 220 -12.44 -10.63 1.99
C PHE A 220 -12.44 -12.09 1.52
N ILE A 221 -12.24 -13.03 2.45
CA ILE A 221 -12.17 -14.47 2.16
C ILE A 221 -13.49 -15.02 1.60
N ASN A 222 -14.63 -14.51 2.08
CA ASN A 222 -15.95 -14.95 1.64
C ASN A 222 -16.51 -14.13 0.46
N GLY A 223 -15.89 -13.01 0.12
CA GLY A 223 -16.29 -12.12 -0.97
C GLY A 223 -15.21 -12.01 -2.04
N ALA A 224 -14.44 -10.93 -1.99
CA ALA A 224 -13.56 -10.50 -3.08
C ALA A 224 -12.42 -11.47 -3.44
N LEU A 225 -12.04 -12.40 -2.54
CA LEU A 225 -10.96 -13.36 -2.78
C LEU A 225 -11.20 -14.21 -4.04
N ILE A 226 -12.43 -14.61 -4.35
CA ILE A 226 -12.72 -15.48 -5.51
C ILE A 226 -12.42 -14.79 -6.86
N GLU A 227 -12.50 -13.45 -6.91
CA GLU A 227 -12.23 -12.65 -8.12
C GLU A 227 -10.93 -11.85 -8.03
N TYR A 228 -10.10 -12.11 -7.02
CA TYR A 228 -8.87 -11.36 -6.79
C TYR A 228 -7.94 -11.35 -8.01
N SER A 229 -7.85 -12.46 -8.76
CA SER A 229 -6.98 -12.54 -9.95
C SER A 229 -7.31 -11.48 -11.01
N LYS A 230 -8.60 -11.22 -11.23
CA LYS A 230 -9.13 -10.27 -12.21
C LYS A 230 -9.13 -8.85 -11.67
N ASN A 231 -9.60 -8.68 -10.43
CA ASN A 231 -9.88 -7.36 -9.88
C ASN A 231 -8.66 -6.68 -9.24
N ARG A 232 -7.56 -7.40 -8.95
CA ARG A 232 -6.30 -6.82 -8.40
C ARG A 232 -5.63 -5.74 -9.25
N ARG A 233 -6.08 -5.55 -10.48
CA ARG A 233 -5.54 -4.53 -11.40
C ARG A 233 -6.36 -3.24 -11.36
N LYS A 234 -7.60 -3.30 -10.90
CA LYS A 234 -8.52 -2.16 -10.91
C LYS A 234 -8.26 -1.28 -9.69
N ALA A 235 -8.02 0.00 -9.92
CA ALA A 235 -7.84 0.98 -8.84
C ALA A 235 -9.17 1.59 -8.36
N ASP A 236 -10.22 1.53 -9.18
CA ASP A 236 -11.51 2.19 -8.96
C ASP A 236 -12.44 1.48 -7.95
N SER A 237 -12.08 0.28 -7.50
CA SER A 237 -12.97 -0.65 -6.79
C SER A 237 -12.32 -1.21 -5.52
N ALA A 238 -13.15 -1.44 -4.48
CA ALA A 238 -12.71 -2.05 -3.22
C ALA A 238 -12.54 -3.57 -3.34
N THR A 239 -11.53 -4.00 -4.10
CA THR A 239 -11.37 -5.40 -4.54
C THR A 239 -10.21 -6.14 -3.89
N THR A 240 -9.30 -5.41 -3.23
CA THR A 240 -8.23 -6.01 -2.43
C THR A 240 -8.71 -6.21 -0.99
N SER A 241 -7.85 -6.78 -0.14
CA SER A 241 -8.23 -7.17 1.21
C SER A 241 -8.27 -6.02 2.22
N PHE A 242 -7.62 -4.89 1.93
CA PHE A 242 -7.42 -3.78 2.87
C PHE A 242 -6.75 -4.18 4.21
N LEU A 243 -6.05 -5.33 4.23
CA LEU A 243 -5.44 -5.86 5.45
C LEU A 243 -4.06 -5.27 5.76
N SER A 244 -3.47 -4.47 4.87
CA SER A 244 -2.08 -4.03 5.04
C SER A 244 -1.81 -3.23 6.32
N PRO A 245 -2.65 -2.28 6.77
CA PRO A 245 -2.41 -1.61 8.05
C PRO A 245 -2.57 -2.58 9.24
N HIS A 246 -3.57 -3.46 9.18
CA HIS A 246 -3.77 -4.49 10.21
C HIS A 246 -2.59 -5.48 10.29
N LEU A 247 -2.00 -5.86 9.16
CA LEU A 247 -0.83 -6.73 9.09
C LEU A 247 0.46 -6.05 9.55
N HIS A 248 0.56 -4.72 9.37
CA HIS A 248 1.71 -3.94 9.81
C HIS A 248 1.75 -3.83 11.35
N PHE A 249 0.61 -3.54 11.99
CA PHE A 249 0.49 -3.47 13.46
C PHE A 249 0.24 -4.83 14.14
N GLY A 250 0.34 -5.93 13.38
CA GLY A 250 0.13 -7.29 13.87
C GLY A 250 -1.23 -7.49 14.54
N GLU A 251 -2.24 -6.79 14.07
CA GLU A 251 -3.63 -6.90 14.52
C GLU A 251 -4.30 -8.18 13.97
N VAL A 252 -3.78 -8.72 12.88
CA VAL A 252 -4.17 -10.01 12.32
C VAL A 252 -2.92 -10.86 12.08
N SER A 253 -2.97 -12.12 12.52
CA SER A 253 -1.86 -13.05 12.30
C SER A 253 -1.77 -13.45 10.82
N VAL A 254 -0.56 -13.34 10.25
CA VAL A 254 -0.29 -13.82 8.89
C VAL A 254 -0.50 -15.33 8.76
N ARG A 255 -0.25 -16.09 9.84
CA ARG A 255 -0.52 -17.54 9.88
C ARG A 255 -2.02 -17.82 9.76
N LYS A 256 -2.86 -17.03 10.43
CA LYS A 256 -4.33 -17.12 10.30
C LYS A 256 -4.77 -16.82 8.86
N VAL A 257 -4.24 -15.75 8.26
CA VAL A 257 -4.52 -15.42 6.85
C VAL A 257 -4.15 -16.59 5.94
N PHE A 258 -2.93 -17.11 6.07
CA PHE A 258 -2.41 -18.22 5.27
C PHE A 258 -3.29 -19.48 5.41
N HIS A 259 -3.60 -19.90 6.64
CA HIS A 259 -4.42 -21.08 6.90
C HIS A 259 -5.81 -20.97 6.28
N LEU A 260 -6.52 -19.86 6.48
CA LEU A 260 -7.88 -19.70 5.95
C LEU A 260 -7.91 -19.66 4.41
N VAL A 261 -6.91 -19.03 3.80
CA VAL A 261 -6.75 -18.99 2.34
C VAL A 261 -6.38 -20.36 1.79
N ARG A 262 -5.51 -21.11 2.47
CA ARG A 262 -5.13 -22.48 2.07
C ARG A 262 -6.32 -23.44 2.13
N ILE A 263 -7.20 -23.29 3.12
CA ILE A 263 -8.47 -24.05 3.18
C ILE A 263 -9.34 -23.75 1.96
N LYS A 264 -9.51 -22.48 1.58
CA LYS A 264 -10.26 -22.11 0.35
C LYS A 264 -9.61 -22.67 -0.91
N GLN A 265 -8.28 -22.70 -0.97
CA GLN A 265 -7.54 -23.26 -2.11
C GLN A 265 -7.90 -24.74 -2.33
N VAL A 266 -7.86 -25.55 -1.27
CA VAL A 266 -8.17 -26.98 -1.35
C VAL A 266 -9.63 -27.19 -1.72
N LEU A 267 -10.54 -26.40 -1.14
CA LEU A 267 -11.97 -26.48 -1.45
C LEU A 267 -12.25 -26.15 -2.93
N TRP A 268 -11.71 -25.05 -3.44
CA TRP A 268 -11.90 -24.65 -4.84
C TRP A 268 -11.20 -25.57 -5.83
N ALA A 269 -10.05 -26.15 -5.47
CA ALA A 269 -9.40 -27.18 -6.28
C ALA A 269 -10.27 -28.45 -6.41
N ASN A 270 -10.88 -28.89 -5.31
CA ASN A 270 -11.79 -30.05 -5.31
C ASN A 270 -13.08 -29.79 -6.11
N GLU A 271 -13.55 -28.53 -6.15
CA GLU A 271 -14.70 -28.09 -6.96
C GLU A 271 -14.34 -27.85 -8.44
N GLY A 272 -13.05 -27.89 -8.81
CA GLY A 272 -12.58 -27.56 -10.17
C GLY A 272 -12.68 -26.08 -10.52
N ASN A 273 -12.76 -25.19 -9.53
CA ASN A 273 -12.85 -23.74 -9.71
C ASN A 273 -11.47 -23.13 -9.95
N ARG A 274 -11.00 -23.21 -11.20
CA ARG A 274 -9.69 -22.69 -11.63
C ARG A 274 -9.51 -21.19 -11.37
N ALA A 275 -10.57 -20.39 -11.48
CA ALA A 275 -10.49 -18.95 -11.24
C ALA A 275 -10.27 -18.62 -9.76
N GLY A 276 -10.91 -19.37 -8.86
CA GLY A 276 -10.67 -19.30 -7.43
C GLY A 276 -9.24 -19.72 -7.06
N GLU A 277 -8.77 -20.82 -7.62
CA GLU A 277 -7.39 -21.30 -7.41
C GLU A 277 -6.33 -20.27 -7.85
N GLU A 278 -6.48 -19.68 -9.04
CA GLU A 278 -5.58 -18.62 -9.52
C GLU A 278 -5.60 -17.40 -8.59
N SER A 279 -6.79 -17.00 -8.15
CA SER A 279 -6.96 -15.89 -7.21
C SER A 279 -6.27 -16.14 -5.88
N VAL A 280 -6.39 -17.36 -5.33
CA VAL A 280 -5.67 -17.76 -4.12
C VAL A 280 -4.15 -17.72 -4.32
N ASN A 281 -3.64 -18.30 -5.41
CA ASN A 281 -2.20 -18.29 -5.69
C ASN A 281 -1.63 -16.87 -5.76
N LEU A 282 -2.36 -15.95 -6.39
CA LEU A 282 -1.96 -14.54 -6.48
C LEU A 282 -2.06 -13.80 -5.14
N PHE A 283 -3.07 -14.11 -4.33
CA PHE A 283 -3.19 -13.52 -2.99
C PHE A 283 -2.09 -14.03 -2.06
N LEU A 284 -1.82 -15.34 -2.06
CA LEU A 284 -0.70 -15.94 -1.32
C LEU A 284 0.64 -15.38 -1.78
N LYS A 285 0.84 -15.15 -3.09
CA LYS A 285 2.03 -14.46 -3.60
C LYS A 285 2.16 -13.04 -3.01
N SER A 286 1.05 -12.34 -2.80
CA SER A 286 1.05 -11.00 -2.18
C SER A 286 1.45 -11.07 -0.70
N ILE A 287 0.99 -12.09 0.04
CA ILE A 287 1.48 -12.38 1.40
C ILE A 287 2.97 -12.75 1.38
N GLY A 288 3.40 -13.55 0.40
CA GLY A 288 4.81 -13.91 0.23
C GLY A 288 5.71 -12.72 0.01
N LEU A 289 5.27 -11.67 -0.70
CA LEU A 289 6.05 -10.45 -0.87
C LEU A 289 6.29 -9.73 0.46
N ARG A 290 5.32 -9.77 1.39
CA ARG A 290 5.49 -9.28 2.76
C ARG A 290 6.53 -10.13 3.51
N GLU A 291 6.45 -11.45 3.44
CA GLU A 291 7.46 -12.35 4.04
C GLU A 291 8.87 -12.05 3.48
N TYR A 292 8.96 -11.88 2.16
CA TYR A 292 10.21 -11.61 1.47
C TYR A 292 10.81 -10.26 1.86
N SER A 293 10.00 -9.24 2.14
CA SER A 293 10.51 -7.96 2.62
C SER A 293 11.29 -8.09 3.93
N ARG A 294 10.79 -8.87 4.90
CA ARG A 294 11.49 -9.14 6.17
C ARG A 294 12.71 -10.01 5.95
N TYR A 295 12.59 -11.02 5.08
CA TYR A 295 13.71 -11.87 4.69
C TYR A 295 14.88 -11.05 4.12
N MET A 296 14.59 -10.09 3.24
CA MET A 296 15.60 -9.21 2.66
C MET A 296 16.17 -8.24 3.69
N SER A 297 15.34 -7.64 4.55
CA SER A 297 15.80 -6.76 5.63
C SER A 297 16.74 -7.48 6.60
N PHE A 298 16.39 -8.70 7.00
CA PHE A 298 17.20 -9.50 7.92
C PHE A 298 18.56 -9.92 7.31
N ASN A 299 18.55 -10.42 6.07
CA ASN A 299 19.77 -10.85 5.39
C ASN A 299 20.62 -9.68 4.87
N HIS A 300 20.03 -8.47 4.78
CA HIS A 300 20.69 -7.24 4.38
C HIS A 300 20.27 -6.05 5.27
N PRO A 301 20.85 -5.94 6.49
CA PRO A 301 20.40 -4.98 7.52
C PRO A 301 20.43 -3.50 7.10
N HIS A 302 21.19 -3.12 6.09
CA HIS A 302 21.25 -1.73 5.61
C HIS A 302 20.29 -1.42 4.44
N SER A 303 19.41 -2.36 4.07
CA SER A 303 18.53 -2.25 2.89
C SER A 303 17.54 -1.08 2.89
N HIS A 304 17.22 -0.52 4.06
CA HIS A 304 16.30 0.60 4.22
C HIS A 304 16.93 1.96 3.86
N GLU A 305 18.25 2.08 3.96
CA GLU A 305 18.99 3.29 3.56
C GLU A 305 19.82 3.05 2.29
N ARG A 306 20.42 1.87 2.17
CA ARG A 306 21.33 1.52 1.08
C ARG A 306 20.62 0.59 0.09
N PRO A 307 20.63 0.91 -1.22
CA PRO A 307 20.09 0.00 -2.21
C PRO A 307 20.89 -1.31 -2.20
N LEU A 308 20.21 -2.44 -2.38
CA LEU A 308 20.87 -3.76 -2.43
C LEU A 308 21.83 -3.89 -3.60
N LEU A 309 21.45 -3.33 -4.75
CA LEU A 309 22.35 -3.15 -5.87
C LEU A 309 22.92 -1.72 -5.86
N GLY A 310 24.22 -1.59 -5.63
CA GLY A 310 24.93 -0.31 -5.55
C GLY A 310 25.05 0.47 -6.86
N HIS A 311 24.47 0.00 -7.98
CA HIS A 311 24.64 0.64 -9.28
C HIS A 311 24.02 2.06 -9.35
N LEU A 312 23.02 2.36 -8.51
CA LEU A 312 22.45 3.72 -8.41
C LEU A 312 23.28 4.70 -7.56
N LYS A 313 24.44 4.28 -7.04
CA LYS A 313 25.31 5.13 -6.20
C LYS A 313 25.66 6.45 -6.91
N TYR A 314 25.88 6.41 -8.21
CA TYR A 314 26.29 7.57 -9.02
C TYR A 314 25.17 8.11 -9.93
N PHE A 315 23.92 7.73 -9.68
CA PHE A 315 22.81 8.25 -10.48
C PHE A 315 22.63 9.76 -10.21
N PRO A 316 22.61 10.62 -11.24
CA PRO A 316 22.53 12.07 -11.07
C PRO A 316 21.09 12.51 -10.80
N TRP A 317 20.62 12.28 -9.57
CA TRP A 317 19.27 12.70 -9.15
C TRP A 317 19.08 14.22 -9.26
N VAL A 318 17.92 14.63 -9.76
CA VAL A 318 17.50 16.03 -9.80
C VAL A 318 17.05 16.45 -8.41
N VAL A 319 17.70 17.46 -7.83
CA VAL A 319 17.34 18.02 -6.53
C VAL A 319 16.50 19.28 -6.75
N ASP A 320 15.22 19.08 -7.07
CA ASP A 320 14.25 20.15 -7.36
C ASP A 320 13.05 20.07 -6.40
N GLU A 321 12.97 21.03 -5.48
CA GLU A 321 11.88 21.11 -4.49
C GLU A 321 10.53 21.46 -5.12
N GLY A 322 10.52 22.17 -6.24
CA GLY A 322 9.30 22.48 -7.00
C GLY A 322 8.68 21.23 -7.58
N TYR A 323 9.49 20.34 -8.16
CA TYR A 323 9.05 19.01 -8.62
C TYR A 323 8.52 18.18 -7.46
N PHE A 324 9.20 18.19 -6.32
CA PHE A 324 8.73 17.47 -5.14
C PHE A 324 7.38 18.00 -4.63
N LYS A 325 7.20 19.33 -4.56
CA LYS A 325 5.93 19.97 -4.17
C LYS A 325 4.81 19.61 -5.14
N ALA A 326 5.04 19.70 -6.44
CA ALA A 326 4.04 19.38 -7.47
C ALA A 326 3.58 17.92 -7.40
N TRP A 327 4.51 16.98 -7.20
CA TRP A 327 4.19 15.57 -7.03
C TRP A 327 3.36 15.32 -5.76
N ARG A 328 3.78 15.86 -4.61
CA ARG A 328 3.06 15.70 -3.34
C ARG A 328 1.62 16.21 -3.40
N GLN A 329 1.39 17.30 -4.13
CA GLN A 329 0.07 17.92 -4.27
C GLN A 329 -0.81 17.27 -5.35
N GLY A 330 -0.29 16.34 -6.15
CA GLY A 330 -1.00 15.82 -7.32
C GLY A 330 -1.29 16.91 -8.34
N ARG A 331 -0.25 17.67 -8.72
CA ARG A 331 -0.27 18.74 -9.72
C ARG A 331 0.79 18.51 -10.81
N THR A 332 0.98 17.26 -11.21
CA THR A 332 1.98 16.87 -12.21
C THR A 332 1.48 17.02 -13.65
N GLY A 333 0.15 17.13 -13.83
CA GLY A 333 -0.49 17.15 -15.13
C GLY A 333 -0.81 15.74 -15.65
N TYR A 334 -0.43 14.68 -14.93
CA TYR A 334 -0.71 13.28 -15.28
C TYR A 334 -1.85 12.71 -14.41
N PRO A 335 -3.07 12.53 -14.96
CA PRO A 335 -4.28 12.28 -14.15
C PRO A 335 -4.20 11.09 -13.21
N LEU A 336 -3.62 9.97 -13.66
CA LEU A 336 -3.50 8.77 -12.82
C LEU A 336 -2.53 8.98 -11.64
N VAL A 337 -1.47 9.77 -11.84
CA VAL A 337 -0.51 10.14 -10.78
C VAL A 337 -1.19 11.10 -9.81
N ASP A 338 -1.81 12.15 -10.34
CA ASP A 338 -2.44 13.21 -9.56
C ASP A 338 -3.62 12.69 -8.72
N ALA A 339 -4.44 11.79 -9.29
CA ALA A 339 -5.50 11.08 -8.56
C ALA A 339 -4.94 10.25 -7.40
N GLY A 340 -3.85 9.51 -7.63
CA GLY A 340 -3.16 8.75 -6.59
C GLY A 340 -2.66 9.64 -5.46
N MET A 341 -1.98 10.74 -5.77
CA MET A 341 -1.45 11.61 -4.72
C MET A 341 -2.55 12.26 -3.88
N ARG A 342 -3.73 12.53 -4.46
CA ARG A 342 -4.92 13.00 -3.72
C ARG A 342 -5.58 11.92 -2.88
N GLU A 343 -5.70 10.69 -3.40
CA GLU A 343 -6.19 9.53 -2.63
C GLU A 343 -5.31 9.27 -1.40
N LEU A 344 -4.00 9.26 -1.58
CA LEU A 344 -3.02 9.04 -0.52
C LEU A 344 -3.21 10.04 0.61
N TRP A 345 -3.29 11.33 0.28
CA TRP A 345 -3.45 12.38 1.29
C TRP A 345 -4.78 12.26 2.04
N ALA A 346 -5.88 12.01 1.32
CA ALA A 346 -7.23 12.01 1.89
C ALA A 346 -7.54 10.75 2.73
N THR A 347 -6.96 9.60 2.36
CA THR A 347 -7.33 8.29 2.95
C THR A 347 -6.20 7.61 3.69
N GLY A 348 -4.96 8.05 3.49
CA GLY A 348 -3.75 7.39 3.99
C GLY A 348 -3.47 6.04 3.36
N TRP A 349 -4.08 5.71 2.22
CA TRP A 349 -3.92 4.41 1.56
C TRP A 349 -3.84 4.55 0.05
N LEU A 350 -3.09 3.66 -0.58
CA LEU A 350 -3.05 3.50 -2.04
C LEU A 350 -3.10 2.04 -2.44
N HIS A 351 -3.79 1.78 -3.55
CA HIS A 351 -3.72 0.49 -4.23
C HIS A 351 -2.29 0.24 -4.76
N ASP A 352 -1.79 -0.99 -4.67
CA ASP A 352 -0.43 -1.39 -5.08
C ASP A 352 -0.04 -0.85 -6.47
N ARG A 353 -0.93 -1.00 -7.46
CA ARG A 353 -0.68 -0.49 -8.81
C ARG A 353 -0.52 1.02 -8.87
N ILE A 354 -1.28 1.77 -8.07
CA ILE A 354 -1.15 3.22 -8.00
C ILE A 354 0.15 3.60 -7.28
N ARG A 355 0.53 2.89 -6.21
CA ARG A 355 1.86 3.06 -5.58
C ARG A 355 2.98 2.92 -6.60
N VAL A 356 2.92 1.89 -7.45
CA VAL A 356 3.89 1.68 -8.55
C VAL A 356 3.87 2.83 -9.55
N VAL A 357 2.70 3.32 -9.96
CA VAL A 357 2.59 4.43 -10.92
C VAL A 357 3.20 5.71 -10.34
N VAL A 358 2.80 6.12 -9.14
CA VAL A 358 3.24 7.41 -8.56
C VAL A 358 4.73 7.41 -8.21
N SER A 359 5.27 6.28 -7.76
CA SER A 359 6.71 6.13 -7.43
C SER A 359 7.57 5.96 -8.68
N SER A 360 7.11 5.22 -9.69
CA SER A 360 7.81 5.11 -10.98
C SER A 360 7.89 6.47 -11.67
N PHE A 361 6.81 7.25 -11.63
CA PHE A 361 6.81 8.64 -12.10
C PHE A 361 7.84 9.49 -11.32
N PHE A 362 7.87 9.35 -10.00
CA PHE A 362 8.82 10.06 -9.13
C PHE A 362 10.29 9.81 -9.50
N VAL A 363 10.69 8.55 -9.63
CA VAL A 363 12.09 8.18 -9.90
C VAL A 363 12.49 8.27 -11.37
N LYS A 364 11.57 8.02 -12.31
CA LYS A 364 11.93 7.91 -13.73
C LYS A 364 11.56 9.13 -14.55
N VAL A 365 10.45 9.80 -14.23
CA VAL A 365 9.99 11.01 -14.95
C VAL A 365 10.50 12.28 -14.30
N LEU A 366 10.38 12.41 -12.97
CA LEU A 366 10.91 13.57 -12.25
C LEU A 366 12.41 13.40 -11.92
N GLN A 367 12.88 12.16 -11.78
CA GLN A 367 14.26 11.83 -11.41
C GLN A 367 14.66 12.42 -10.06
N LEU A 368 13.71 12.46 -9.12
CA LEU A 368 13.94 12.90 -7.75
C LEU A 368 14.61 11.78 -6.91
N PRO A 369 15.37 12.13 -5.86
CA PRO A 369 15.98 11.14 -4.98
C PRO A 369 14.91 10.25 -4.32
N TRP A 370 14.94 8.94 -4.58
CA TRP A 370 13.91 8.00 -4.12
C TRP A 370 13.61 8.06 -2.61
N ARG A 371 14.61 8.39 -1.78
CA ARG A 371 14.46 8.56 -0.32
C ARG A 371 13.46 9.66 0.05
N TRP A 372 13.33 10.71 -0.77
CA TRP A 372 12.32 11.75 -0.55
C TRP A 372 10.91 11.22 -0.72
N GLY A 373 10.70 10.38 -1.74
CA GLY A 373 9.43 9.69 -1.97
C GLY A 373 9.11 8.69 -0.85
N MET A 374 10.10 7.90 -0.44
CA MET A 374 10.00 6.97 0.70
C MET A 374 9.60 7.69 1.97
N LYS A 375 10.24 8.83 2.30
CA LYS A 375 9.89 9.62 3.48
C LYS A 375 8.47 10.18 3.40
N TYR A 376 8.03 10.65 2.24
CA TYR A 376 6.64 11.11 2.07
C TYR A 376 5.63 9.96 2.25
N PHE A 377 5.93 8.77 1.73
CA PHE A 377 5.13 7.57 1.94
C PHE A 377 5.08 7.17 3.41
N TRP A 378 6.22 7.18 4.09
CA TRP A 378 6.34 6.92 5.52
C TRP A 378 5.43 7.82 6.37
N ASP A 379 5.32 9.10 6.01
CA ASP A 379 4.52 10.07 6.76
C ASP A 379 3.01 9.99 6.47
N THR A 380 2.62 9.44 5.31
CA THR A 380 1.24 9.52 4.79
C THR A 380 0.54 8.18 4.57
N LEU A 381 1.24 7.04 4.63
CA LEU A 381 0.63 5.70 4.53
C LEU A 381 0.26 5.14 5.90
N LEU A 382 -0.96 4.59 6.02
CA LEU A 382 -1.42 3.86 7.21
C LEU A 382 -0.67 2.54 7.40
N ASP A 383 -0.16 1.98 6.31
CA ASP A 383 0.65 0.77 6.27
C ASP A 383 2.12 1.07 5.96
N ALA A 384 2.62 2.23 6.42
CA ALA A 384 4.02 2.59 6.36
C ALA A 384 4.88 1.56 7.10
N ASP A 385 5.51 0.68 6.33
CA ASP A 385 6.22 -0.49 6.81
C ASP A 385 7.63 -0.50 6.22
N LEU A 386 8.65 -0.47 7.08
CA LEU A 386 10.01 -0.16 6.65
C LEU A 386 10.52 -1.17 5.62
N GLU A 387 10.28 -2.44 5.89
CA GLU A 387 10.71 -3.55 5.04
C GLU A 387 9.95 -3.54 3.69
N SER A 388 8.62 -3.37 3.73
CA SER A 388 7.81 -3.38 2.51
C SER A 388 8.04 -2.14 1.64
N ASP A 389 8.19 -0.97 2.25
CA ASP A 389 8.44 0.29 1.53
C ASP A 389 9.84 0.26 0.91
N ALA A 390 10.87 -0.15 1.67
CA ALA A 390 12.21 -0.35 1.12
C ALA A 390 12.20 -1.33 -0.06
N LEU A 391 11.55 -2.50 0.08
CA LEU A 391 11.42 -3.47 -1.01
C LEU A 391 10.71 -2.87 -2.23
N GLY A 392 9.62 -2.12 -2.01
CA GLY A 392 8.84 -1.48 -3.06
C GLY A 392 9.66 -0.45 -3.84
N TRP A 393 10.28 0.50 -3.15
CA TRP A 393 11.14 1.51 -3.79
C TRP A 393 12.29 0.86 -4.55
N GLN A 394 12.93 -0.16 -3.96
CA GLN A 394 14.00 -0.88 -4.63
C GLN A 394 13.54 -1.62 -5.90
N TYR A 395 12.36 -2.24 -5.86
CA TYR A 395 11.74 -2.90 -7.02
C TYR A 395 11.46 -1.91 -8.16
N ILE A 396 11.05 -0.68 -7.83
CA ILE A 396 10.69 0.37 -8.80
C ILE A 396 11.94 1.07 -9.36
N SER A 397 12.96 1.27 -8.53
CA SER A 397 14.22 1.90 -8.92
C SER A 397 15.18 0.97 -9.66
N GLY A 398 14.90 -0.35 -9.72
CA GLY A 398 15.78 -1.28 -10.42
C GLY A 398 16.85 -1.93 -9.55
N THR A 399 16.80 -1.77 -8.23
CA THR A 399 17.90 -2.15 -7.31
C THR A 399 17.77 -3.52 -6.66
N LEU A 400 16.78 -4.33 -7.07
CA LEU A 400 16.71 -5.78 -6.82
C LEU A 400 17.03 -6.57 -8.09
N PRO A 401 17.57 -7.80 -7.99
CA PRO A 401 17.84 -8.66 -9.15
C PRO A 401 16.63 -8.94 -10.05
N ASP A 402 15.41 -8.92 -9.49
CA ASP A 402 14.13 -9.16 -10.17
C ASP A 402 13.29 -7.89 -10.36
N SER A 403 13.94 -6.71 -10.27
CA SER A 403 13.28 -5.40 -10.42
C SER A 403 12.82 -5.10 -11.83
N ARG A 404 12.01 -4.04 -11.95
CA ARG A 404 11.80 -3.38 -13.24
C ARG A 404 13.06 -2.64 -13.63
N GLU A 405 13.47 -2.78 -14.89
CA GLU A 405 14.60 -2.03 -15.45
C GLU A 405 14.39 -0.52 -15.26
N LEU A 406 15.46 0.19 -14.88
CA LEU A 406 15.37 1.61 -14.59
C LEU A 406 15.09 2.44 -15.85
N ASP A 407 15.67 2.04 -16.99
CA ASP A 407 15.55 2.71 -18.30
C ASP A 407 14.14 2.69 -18.90
N ARG A 408 13.26 1.81 -18.40
CA ARG A 408 11.88 1.69 -18.85
C ARG A 408 10.95 2.65 -18.10
N ILE A 409 10.58 3.75 -18.74
CA ILE A 409 9.50 4.64 -18.27
C ILE A 409 8.14 4.04 -18.62
N ASP A 410 7.38 3.67 -17.61
CA ASP A 410 5.97 3.29 -17.78
C ASP A 410 5.15 4.57 -18.04
N ASN A 411 4.50 4.68 -19.19
CA ASN A 411 3.71 5.88 -19.53
C ASN A 411 2.38 5.87 -18.73
N PRO A 412 2.12 6.87 -17.87
CA PRO A 412 0.91 6.92 -17.05
C PRO A 412 -0.39 6.85 -17.86
N GLN A 413 -0.40 7.33 -19.11
CA GLN A 413 -1.52 7.22 -20.03
C GLN A 413 -1.91 5.75 -20.27
N PHE A 414 -0.93 4.91 -20.64
CA PHE A 414 -1.18 3.50 -20.95
C PHE A 414 -1.46 2.67 -19.69
N GLU A 415 -0.89 3.05 -18.56
CA GLU A 415 -1.24 2.44 -17.27
C GLU A 415 -2.69 2.78 -16.87
N GLY A 416 -3.18 3.99 -17.22
CA GLY A 416 -4.59 4.38 -17.07
C GLY A 416 -5.53 3.42 -17.78
N TYR A 417 -5.25 3.04 -19.03
CA TYR A 417 -6.09 2.09 -19.76
C TYR A 417 -6.13 0.68 -19.13
N LYS A 418 -5.09 0.29 -18.38
CA LYS A 418 -5.01 -1.02 -17.74
C LYS A 418 -5.68 -1.04 -16.37
N PHE A 419 -5.57 0.04 -15.60
CA PHE A 419 -5.95 0.07 -14.18
C PHE A 419 -7.20 0.91 -13.90
N ASP A 420 -7.55 1.82 -14.80
CA ASP A 420 -8.73 2.66 -14.76
C ASP A 420 -9.36 2.79 -16.17
N PRO A 421 -9.82 1.68 -16.78
CA PRO A 421 -10.22 1.65 -18.19
C PRO A 421 -11.38 2.58 -18.53
N HIS A 422 -12.21 2.94 -17.55
CA HIS A 422 -13.37 3.81 -17.72
C HIS A 422 -13.14 5.25 -17.24
N GLY A 423 -12.02 5.51 -16.56
CA GLY A 423 -11.70 6.81 -15.98
C GLY A 423 -12.37 7.07 -14.63
N GLU A 424 -13.01 6.07 -14.02
CA GLU A 424 -13.78 6.24 -12.78
C GLU A 424 -12.89 6.62 -11.60
N TYR A 425 -11.68 6.07 -11.53
CA TYR A 425 -10.72 6.43 -10.49
C TYR A 425 -10.28 7.89 -10.64
N VAL A 426 -9.94 8.32 -11.87
CA VAL A 426 -9.60 9.71 -12.16
C VAL A 426 -10.77 10.64 -11.86
N ARG A 427 -11.98 10.35 -12.31
CA ARG A 427 -13.17 11.20 -12.08
C ARG A 427 -13.50 11.35 -10.59
N ARG A 428 -13.25 10.31 -9.78
CA ARG A 428 -13.48 10.32 -8.33
C ARG A 428 -12.53 11.29 -7.61
N TRP A 429 -11.25 11.27 -7.96
CA TRP A 429 -10.21 12.02 -7.26
C TRP A 429 -9.84 13.36 -7.90
N LEU A 430 -10.16 13.54 -9.18
CA LEU A 430 -9.98 14.76 -9.97
C LEU A 430 -11.34 15.21 -10.53
N PRO A 431 -12.24 15.75 -9.69
CA PRO A 431 -13.57 16.17 -10.11
C PRO A 431 -13.55 17.26 -11.19
N GLU A 432 -12.47 18.05 -11.28
CA GLU A 432 -12.24 19.00 -12.37
C GLU A 432 -12.14 18.34 -13.76
N LEU A 433 -11.75 17.06 -13.84
CA LEU A 433 -11.71 16.28 -15.07
C LEU A 433 -12.96 15.41 -15.25
N ALA A 434 -13.93 15.46 -14.33
CA ALA A 434 -15.03 14.51 -14.26
C ALA A 434 -15.94 14.48 -15.50
N ARG A 435 -15.94 15.55 -16.31
CA ARG A 435 -16.75 15.67 -17.54
C ARG A 435 -16.00 15.30 -18.81
N LEU A 436 -14.69 15.08 -18.74
CA LEU A 436 -13.88 14.80 -19.92
C LEU A 436 -14.22 13.39 -20.45
N PRO A 437 -14.38 13.17 -21.76
CA PRO A 437 -14.63 11.83 -22.30
C PRO A 437 -13.52 10.85 -21.93
N THR A 438 -13.85 9.57 -21.76
CA THR A 438 -12.89 8.53 -21.36
C THR A 438 -11.73 8.41 -22.34
N ASP A 439 -11.94 8.71 -23.62
CA ASP A 439 -10.89 8.72 -24.64
C ASP A 439 -9.75 9.71 -24.35
N TRP A 440 -9.97 10.71 -23.50
CA TRP A 440 -9.01 11.77 -23.18
C TRP A 440 -8.69 11.89 -21.68
N ILE A 441 -9.42 11.16 -20.82
CA ILE A 441 -9.34 11.29 -19.35
C ILE A 441 -7.95 11.04 -18.79
N HIS A 442 -7.14 10.21 -19.46
CA HIS A 442 -5.79 9.84 -19.05
C HIS A 442 -4.68 10.64 -19.75
N HIS A 443 -5.04 11.53 -20.66
CA HIS A 443 -4.10 12.37 -21.43
C HIS A 443 -4.78 13.66 -21.93
N PRO A 444 -5.26 14.53 -21.01
CA PRO A 444 -6.05 15.71 -21.36
C PRO A 444 -5.27 16.70 -22.25
N TRP A 445 -3.93 16.71 -22.19
CA TRP A 445 -3.07 17.54 -23.03
C TRP A 445 -3.15 17.21 -24.53
N ASN A 446 -3.59 16.01 -24.90
CA ASN A 446 -3.79 15.62 -26.30
C ASN A 446 -5.23 15.90 -26.80
N ALA A 447 -6.14 16.32 -25.92
CA ALA A 447 -7.54 16.52 -26.28
C ALA A 447 -7.72 17.76 -27.18
N PRO A 448 -8.60 17.71 -28.19
CA PRO A 448 -8.94 18.90 -28.97
C PRO A 448 -9.52 20.00 -28.09
N GLU A 449 -9.22 21.25 -28.41
CA GLU A 449 -9.67 22.41 -27.63
C GLU A 449 -11.20 22.45 -27.44
N SER A 450 -11.96 22.04 -28.46
CA SER A 450 -13.43 21.93 -28.39
C SER A 450 -13.91 20.94 -27.33
N VAL A 451 -13.18 19.83 -27.13
CA VAL A 451 -13.51 18.81 -26.12
C VAL A 451 -13.17 19.33 -24.72
N LEU A 452 -12.03 20.00 -24.56
CA LEU A 452 -11.63 20.63 -23.30
C LEU A 452 -12.63 21.71 -22.87
N GLN A 453 -13.00 22.61 -23.78
CA GLN A 453 -14.00 23.66 -23.54
C GLN A 453 -15.37 23.06 -23.18
N ALA A 454 -15.83 22.02 -23.88
CA ALA A 454 -17.09 21.35 -23.58
C ALA A 454 -17.10 20.66 -22.20
N ALA A 455 -15.95 20.12 -21.78
CA ALA A 455 -15.78 19.54 -20.45
C ALA A 455 -15.57 20.60 -19.35
N GLY A 456 -15.27 21.85 -19.72
CA GLY A 456 -14.92 22.93 -18.80
C GLY A 456 -13.51 22.81 -18.24
N VAL A 457 -12.58 22.21 -18.98
CA VAL A 457 -11.16 22.03 -18.60
C VAL A 457 -10.31 23.09 -19.32
N GLU A 458 -9.48 23.81 -18.56
CA GLU A 458 -8.52 24.80 -19.05
C GLU A 458 -7.14 24.43 -18.52
N LEU A 459 -6.29 23.91 -19.41
CA LEU A 459 -4.94 23.45 -19.05
C LEU A 459 -4.05 24.62 -18.64
N GLY A 460 -3.36 24.48 -17.52
CA GLY A 460 -2.57 25.53 -16.86
C GLY A 460 -3.36 26.38 -15.86
N SER A 461 -4.69 26.27 -15.85
CA SER A 461 -5.57 26.98 -14.93
C SER A 461 -6.22 26.00 -13.95
N ASN A 462 -7.30 25.31 -14.35
CA ASN A 462 -8.02 24.40 -13.46
C ASN A 462 -7.41 22.99 -13.39
N TYR A 463 -6.59 22.62 -14.37
CA TYR A 463 -5.78 21.42 -14.35
C TYR A 463 -4.40 21.71 -14.98
N PRO A 464 -3.27 21.31 -14.37
CA PRO A 464 -1.95 21.68 -14.87
C PRO A 464 -1.60 20.99 -16.19
N LEU A 465 -0.73 21.63 -16.97
CA LEU A 465 -0.03 20.96 -18.07
C LEU A 465 0.97 19.92 -17.53
N PRO A 466 1.36 18.91 -18.34
CA PRO A 466 2.42 17.98 -17.98
C PRO A 466 3.68 18.72 -17.52
N ILE A 467 4.10 18.50 -16.27
CA ILE A 467 5.27 19.16 -15.68
C ILE A 467 6.57 18.78 -16.40
N VAL A 468 6.62 17.57 -16.93
CA VAL A 468 7.69 17.05 -17.79
C VAL A 468 7.03 16.19 -18.85
N GLU A 469 7.31 16.44 -20.12
CA GLU A 469 6.87 15.59 -21.23
C GLU A 469 7.56 14.22 -21.21
N ILE A 470 6.84 13.14 -21.54
CA ILE A 470 7.37 11.77 -21.48
C ILE A 470 8.61 11.59 -22.36
N ASP A 471 8.62 12.16 -23.56
CA ASP A 471 9.76 12.01 -24.47
C ASP A 471 11.00 12.79 -23.98
N ALA A 472 10.79 13.95 -23.36
CA ALA A 472 11.86 14.69 -22.69
C ALA A 472 12.40 13.93 -21.47
N ALA A 473 11.51 13.29 -20.69
CA ALA A 473 11.90 12.44 -19.56
C ALA A 473 12.74 11.23 -19.99
N LYS A 474 12.35 10.56 -21.10
CA LYS A 474 13.12 9.44 -21.67
C LYS A 474 14.52 9.89 -22.10
N ALA A 475 14.62 10.98 -22.84
CA ALA A 475 15.92 11.51 -23.28
C ALA A 475 16.82 11.85 -22.08
N ARG A 476 16.25 12.54 -21.07
CA ARG A 476 16.98 12.88 -19.84
C ARG A 476 17.42 11.64 -19.05
N LEU A 477 16.59 10.60 -18.99
CA LEU A 477 16.90 9.36 -18.29
C LEU A 477 18.06 8.61 -18.96
N GLN A 478 18.08 8.53 -20.29
CA GLN A 478 19.18 7.90 -21.03
C GLN A 478 20.51 8.64 -20.83
N GLU A 479 20.47 9.97 -20.79
CA GLU A 479 21.64 10.79 -20.46
C GLU A 479 22.11 10.52 -19.03
N ALA A 480 21.20 10.52 -18.06
CA ALA A 480 21.52 10.24 -16.64
C ALA A 480 22.13 8.84 -16.44
N LEU A 481 21.63 7.82 -17.14
CA LEU A 481 22.18 6.47 -17.11
C LEU A 481 23.59 6.42 -17.71
N SER A 482 23.82 7.14 -18.82
CA SER A 482 25.14 7.22 -19.46
C SER A 482 26.16 7.88 -18.52
N GLN A 483 25.78 8.98 -17.86
CA GLN A 483 26.61 9.66 -16.86
C GLN A 483 26.91 8.76 -15.66
N MET A 484 25.91 8.05 -15.15
CA MET A 484 26.07 7.10 -14.05
C MET A 484 27.11 6.02 -14.37
N TRP A 485 27.01 5.38 -15.56
CA TRP A 485 27.98 4.34 -15.97
C TRP A 485 29.39 4.90 -16.19
N GLN A 486 29.52 6.14 -16.70
CA GLN A 486 30.81 6.81 -16.82
C GLN A 486 31.45 7.06 -15.44
N ASN A 487 30.67 7.56 -14.48
CA ASN A 487 31.13 7.81 -13.12
C ASN A 487 31.50 6.51 -12.39
N GLU A 488 30.72 5.45 -12.59
CA GLU A 488 31.03 4.13 -12.04
C GLU A 488 32.34 3.57 -12.61
N ALA A 489 32.54 3.66 -13.92
CA ALA A 489 33.77 3.23 -14.57
C ALA A 489 34.99 4.05 -14.09
N ALA A 490 34.84 5.37 -13.95
CA ALA A 490 35.88 6.24 -13.42
C ALA A 490 36.25 5.89 -11.97
N SER A 491 35.25 5.65 -11.11
CA SER A 491 35.47 5.23 -9.72
C SER A 491 36.19 3.89 -9.63
N ARG A 492 35.81 2.89 -10.44
CA ARG A 492 36.50 1.59 -10.49
C ARG A 492 37.94 1.72 -10.95
N ALA A 493 38.20 2.54 -11.97
CA ALA A 493 39.54 2.79 -12.47
C ALA A 493 40.45 3.47 -11.43
N VAL A 494 39.93 4.36 -10.58
CA VAL A 494 40.69 4.98 -9.47
C VAL A 494 41.08 3.94 -8.41
N ILE A 495 40.16 3.04 -8.07
CA ILE A 495 40.39 1.95 -7.10
C ILE A 495 41.45 0.97 -7.65
N GLU A 496 41.36 0.58 -8.92
CA GLU A 496 42.32 -0.33 -9.57
C GLU A 496 43.71 0.30 -9.76
N ASN A 497 43.79 1.62 -9.94
CA ASN A 497 45.06 2.35 -10.11
C ASN A 497 45.77 2.70 -8.78
N GLY A 498 45.29 2.22 -7.63
CA GLY A 498 46.06 2.18 -6.38
C GLY A 498 46.36 3.53 -5.72
N THR A 499 45.51 4.55 -5.92
CA THR A 499 45.66 5.86 -5.25
C THR A 499 44.86 6.00 -3.95
N GLU A 500 44.05 4.99 -3.59
CA GLU A 500 43.54 4.79 -2.23
C GLU A 500 43.84 3.36 -1.79
N GLU A 501 44.74 3.19 -0.81
CA GLU A 501 44.76 1.96 -0.01
C GLU A 501 43.39 1.81 0.64
N GLY A 502 42.76 0.65 0.43
CA GLY A 502 41.40 0.36 0.86
C GLY A 502 41.16 0.63 2.34
N LEU A 503 40.69 1.83 2.65
CA LEU A 503 39.86 2.10 3.83
C LEU A 503 38.48 1.56 3.46
N GLY A 504 38.17 0.35 3.93
CA GLY A 504 36.96 -0.37 3.55
C GLY A 504 35.71 0.52 3.63
N ASP A 505 35.05 0.70 2.48
CA ASP A 505 33.68 1.19 2.22
C ASP A 505 33.05 2.20 3.21
N SER A 506 33.89 3.04 3.83
CA SER A 506 33.51 4.00 4.88
C SER A 506 33.52 5.44 4.38
N SER A 507 33.78 5.66 3.09
CA SER A 507 33.49 6.94 2.43
C SER A 507 31.99 7.06 2.19
N GLU A 508 31.31 7.54 3.23
CA GLU A 508 29.93 7.99 3.19
C GLU A 508 29.74 8.95 2.01
N SER A 509 29.01 8.53 0.97
CA SER A 509 28.29 9.52 0.17
C SER A 509 27.32 10.19 1.13
N VAL A 510 27.57 11.46 1.49
CA VAL A 510 26.64 12.24 2.31
C VAL A 510 25.27 12.05 1.69
N PRO A 511 24.30 11.48 2.43
CA PRO A 511 22.93 11.39 1.95
C PRO A 511 22.52 12.75 1.39
N VAL A 512 21.92 12.79 0.19
CA VAL A 512 21.29 14.03 -0.28
C VAL A 512 20.32 14.43 0.82
N ALA A 513 20.70 15.49 1.55
CA ALA A 513 19.97 15.90 2.72
C ALA A 513 18.53 16.15 2.29
N PHE A 514 17.58 15.69 3.10
CA PHE A 514 16.24 16.20 2.97
C PHE A 514 16.32 17.73 3.08
N PRO A 515 15.56 18.50 2.30
CA PRO A 515 15.51 19.94 2.47
C PRO A 515 15.36 20.26 3.95
N GLN A 516 16.32 20.99 4.53
CA GLN A 516 16.32 21.29 5.97
C GLN A 516 15.07 22.13 6.27
N ASP A 517 14.08 21.44 6.82
CA ASP A 517 12.96 21.90 7.60
C ASP A 517 12.42 23.33 7.36
N MET A 518 11.17 23.37 6.90
CA MET A 518 10.16 24.24 7.50
C MET A 518 9.91 23.83 8.97
N GLN A 519 10.94 23.92 9.81
CA GLN A 519 10.80 23.86 11.25
C GLN A 519 10.22 25.20 11.68
N VAL A 520 9.13 25.11 12.45
CA VAL A 520 8.65 26.23 13.25
C VAL A 520 9.75 26.53 14.26
N GLU A 521 10.58 27.54 13.99
CA GLU A 521 11.47 28.10 15.00
C GLU A 521 10.62 28.53 16.20
N MET A 522 10.78 27.82 17.31
CA MET A 522 10.43 28.28 18.65
C MET A 522 11.74 28.48 19.39
N ASP A 523 12.28 29.70 19.32
CA ASP A 523 13.27 30.13 20.30
C ASP A 523 12.58 30.41 21.65
N PRO A 524 13.16 29.98 22.77
CA PRO A 524 12.68 30.33 24.11
C PRO A 524 13.33 31.62 24.63
N GLU A 525 12.53 32.39 25.40
CA GLU A 525 12.90 33.47 26.37
C GLU A 525 13.10 34.92 25.84
N PRO A 526 12.97 35.98 26.67
CA PRO A 526 11.84 36.38 27.51
C PRO A 526 11.38 37.84 27.26
N VAL A 527 10.15 38.15 27.71
CA VAL A 527 9.50 39.46 27.94
C VAL A 527 10.24 40.73 27.47
N ARG A 528 9.71 41.41 26.43
CA ARG A 528 9.63 42.88 26.34
C ARG A 528 8.60 43.36 25.29
N ASN A 529 7.79 44.32 25.72
CA ASN A 529 6.66 44.93 25.00
C ASN A 529 7.07 45.69 23.72
N ILE A 530 6.22 45.64 22.67
CA ILE A 530 5.79 46.71 21.69
C ILE A 530 5.11 46.02 20.45
N PRO A 531 4.14 46.66 19.74
CA PRO A 531 2.94 45.96 19.25
C PRO A 531 2.98 45.41 17.81
N THR A 532 2.36 44.23 17.70
CA THR A 532 1.65 43.58 16.58
C THR A 532 1.67 44.21 15.18
N THR A 533 2.30 43.50 14.24
CA THR A 533 1.77 43.31 12.88
C THR A 533 1.69 41.80 12.62
N THR A 534 0.48 41.30 12.44
CA THR A 534 0.15 39.87 12.37
C THR A 534 0.49 39.30 11.00
N THR A 535 1.50 38.44 10.90
CA THR A 535 1.74 37.63 9.69
C THR A 535 1.08 36.27 9.88
N ILE A 536 0.00 36.04 9.12
CA ILE A 536 -0.80 34.81 9.11
C ILE A 536 0.04 33.68 8.47
N ARG A 537 0.13 32.53 9.14
CA ARG A 537 0.81 31.31 8.65
C ARG A 537 -0.13 30.56 7.70
N HIS A 538 0.25 30.37 6.42
CA HIS A 538 -0.58 29.64 5.45
C HIS A 538 -0.36 28.12 5.52
N TYR A 539 -1.22 27.45 6.30
CA TYR A 539 -1.51 26.01 6.20
C TYR A 539 -2.38 25.68 4.97
N GLU A 540 -2.92 26.71 4.31
CA GLU A 540 -3.85 26.61 3.17
C GLU A 540 -3.23 25.99 1.92
N ASP A 541 -1.91 26.02 1.78
CA ASP A 541 -1.16 25.48 0.63
C ASP A 541 -1.19 23.94 0.50
N GLN A 542 -1.71 23.23 1.52
CA GLN A 542 -1.86 21.77 1.51
C GLN A 542 -3.33 21.32 1.51
N MET A 543 -4.28 22.25 1.46
CA MET A 543 -5.69 21.89 1.41
C MET A 543 -6.17 21.67 -0.03
N VAL A 544 -6.89 20.58 -0.26
CA VAL A 544 -7.72 20.43 -1.46
C VAL A 544 -8.80 21.53 -1.42
N PRO A 545 -9.07 22.26 -2.51
CA PRO A 545 -10.13 23.27 -2.54
C PRO A 545 -11.47 22.68 -2.07
N SER A 546 -12.08 23.29 -1.06
CA SER A 546 -13.36 22.83 -0.53
C SER A 546 -14.47 23.00 -1.56
N MET A 547 -15.20 21.92 -1.88
CA MET A 547 -16.40 22.00 -2.71
C MET A 547 -17.53 22.74 -1.97
N THR A 548 -17.69 24.04 -2.26
CA THR A 548 -18.95 24.75 -2.03
C THR A 548 -19.25 25.61 -3.25
N SER A 549 -20.31 25.24 -3.99
CA SER A 549 -20.88 26.12 -5.00
C SER A 549 -21.53 27.31 -4.29
N SER A 550 -21.06 28.51 -4.54
CA SER A 550 -21.89 29.70 -4.35
C SER A 550 -21.57 30.72 -5.44
N LEU A 551 -22.49 30.76 -6.40
CA LEU A 551 -22.71 31.88 -7.31
C LEU A 551 -23.01 33.12 -6.47
N VAL A 552 -22.12 34.11 -6.49
CA VAL A 552 -22.49 35.52 -6.27
C VAL A 552 -21.77 36.37 -7.29
N ARG A 553 -22.54 36.89 -8.24
CA ARG A 553 -22.17 38.01 -9.11
C ARG A 553 -21.91 39.24 -8.23
N THR A 554 -20.81 39.93 -8.48
CA THR A 554 -20.71 41.36 -8.19
C THR A 554 -19.94 42.02 -9.33
N GLU A 555 -20.65 42.89 -10.05
CA GLU A 555 -20.11 43.81 -11.05
C GLU A 555 -19.52 45.06 -10.37
N TYR A 556 -18.69 45.77 -11.15
CA TYR A 556 -18.04 47.08 -10.90
C TYR A 556 -16.80 47.02 -9.99
N ASP A 557 -15.64 47.55 -10.35
CA ASP A 557 -15.45 48.89 -10.94
C ASP A 557 -14.17 49.01 -11.79
N GLU A 558 -14.26 49.89 -12.80
CA GLU A 558 -13.17 50.32 -13.67
C GLU A 558 -12.16 51.18 -12.90
N SER A 559 -10.86 51.03 -13.18
CA SER A 559 -9.97 52.19 -13.23
C SER A 559 -8.77 51.93 -14.16
N SER A 560 -8.83 52.65 -15.27
CA SER A 560 -7.76 52.86 -16.23
C SER A 560 -6.60 53.66 -15.63
N VAL A 561 -5.35 53.30 -15.92
CA VAL A 561 -4.31 54.29 -16.27
C VAL A 561 -3.39 53.68 -17.34
N ASP A 562 -3.51 54.22 -18.55
CA ASP A 562 -2.59 54.07 -19.67
C ASP A 562 -1.22 54.72 -19.40
N LEU A 563 -0.14 54.10 -19.89
CA LEU A 563 1.04 54.83 -20.39
C LEU A 563 1.80 54.02 -21.47
N ARG A 564 1.34 54.25 -22.71
CA ARG A 564 2.00 54.28 -24.03
C ARG A 564 3.48 53.85 -24.22
N ASN A 565 3.61 52.98 -25.24
CA ASN A 565 4.42 53.06 -26.48
C ASN A 565 5.96 52.88 -26.48
N SER A 566 6.39 51.85 -27.22
CA SER A 566 7.14 51.96 -28.51
C SER A 566 7.23 50.57 -29.18
N ALA A 567 6.47 50.30 -30.25
CA ALA A 567 6.88 50.31 -31.68
C ALA A 567 8.05 49.34 -32.00
N GLU A 568 7.75 48.14 -32.52
CA GLU A 568 7.79 47.77 -33.96
C GLU A 568 9.21 47.68 -34.56
N ASN A 569 9.60 46.46 -34.97
CA ASN A 569 10.19 46.28 -36.30
C ASN A 569 10.04 44.85 -36.82
N ARG A 570 9.86 44.80 -38.14
CA ARG A 570 9.32 43.72 -38.97
C ARG A 570 10.46 42.90 -39.59
N ALA A 571 10.14 41.63 -39.87
CA ALA A 571 10.53 40.77 -41.00
C ALA A 571 12.00 40.72 -41.48
N GLU A 572 12.52 39.50 -41.68
CA GLU A 572 12.76 38.95 -43.03
C GLU A 572 13.26 37.49 -43.01
N VAL A 573 12.74 36.72 -43.96
CA VAL A 573 13.16 35.37 -44.36
C VAL A 573 13.92 35.52 -45.68
N PRO A 574 14.93 34.69 -45.96
CA PRO A 574 15.16 34.26 -47.33
C PRO A 574 15.11 32.74 -47.55
N ARG A 575 14.55 32.40 -48.70
CA ARG A 575 14.27 31.10 -49.29
C ARG A 575 15.48 30.47 -50.01
N THR A 576 15.49 29.13 -50.03
CA THR A 576 15.83 28.17 -51.12
C THR A 576 17.22 28.17 -51.81
N VAL A 577 17.76 26.96 -52.09
CA VAL A 577 17.75 26.28 -53.41
C VAL A 577 18.49 24.91 -53.38
N ASN A 578 17.75 23.86 -53.79
CA ASN A 578 18.01 22.65 -54.63
C ASN A 578 19.29 21.77 -54.57
N ILE A 579 19.16 20.44 -54.37
CA ILE A 579 19.00 19.27 -55.30
C ILE A 579 20.36 18.64 -55.71
N ILE A 580 20.46 17.29 -55.58
CA ILE A 580 21.00 16.25 -56.52
C ILE A 580 21.17 14.94 -55.70
N GLU A 581 20.25 13.97 -55.83
CA GLU A 581 20.32 12.67 -56.55
C GLU A 581 20.89 11.47 -55.75
N GLU A 582 20.12 10.37 -55.76
CA GLU A 582 20.47 9.03 -55.27
C GLU A 582 21.47 8.29 -56.21
N PRO A 583 21.96 7.08 -55.86
CA PRO A 583 21.19 5.87 -56.15
C PRO A 583 21.25 4.72 -55.10
N VAL A 584 20.09 4.09 -54.93
CA VAL A 584 19.77 2.67 -54.67
C VAL A 584 20.93 1.64 -54.62
N ARG A 585 20.91 0.78 -53.59
CA ARG A 585 21.18 -0.67 -53.71
C ARG A 585 20.36 -1.50 -52.72
N GLU A 586 19.50 -2.35 -53.27
CA GLU A 586 18.76 -3.43 -52.61
C GLU A 586 19.69 -4.61 -52.24
N ALA A 587 19.36 -5.31 -51.15
CA ALA A 587 19.68 -6.73 -51.00
C ALA A 587 18.59 -7.44 -50.19
N ILE A 588 17.93 -8.36 -50.89
CA ILE A 588 16.91 -9.32 -50.48
C ILE A 588 17.55 -10.45 -49.67
N ILE A 589 16.99 -10.85 -48.50
CA ILE A 589 16.90 -12.25 -48.04
C ILE A 589 15.63 -12.45 -47.20
N HIS A 590 14.77 -13.39 -47.63
CA HIS A 590 13.56 -13.88 -46.96
C HIS A 590 13.85 -15.13 -46.07
N PRO A 591 12.89 -15.59 -45.23
CA PRO A 591 13.14 -16.22 -43.94
C PRO A 591 13.21 -17.76 -43.99
N LEU A 592 13.85 -18.37 -43.00
CA LEU A 592 13.77 -19.80 -42.75
C LEU A 592 12.89 -20.08 -41.51
N ARG A 593 11.71 -20.65 -41.76
CA ARG A 593 10.93 -21.44 -40.79
C ARG A 593 11.58 -22.82 -40.67
N GLN A 594 11.78 -23.32 -39.44
CA GLN A 594 11.83 -24.75 -39.17
C GLN A 594 10.96 -25.09 -37.95
N THR A 595 9.90 -25.82 -38.26
CA THR A 595 9.11 -26.70 -37.38
C THR A 595 9.96 -27.87 -36.89
N VAL A 596 9.93 -28.17 -35.58
CA VAL A 596 10.19 -29.52 -35.06
C VAL A 596 9.19 -29.85 -33.94
N GLN A 597 8.77 -31.10 -33.99
CA GLN A 597 7.64 -31.75 -33.34
C GLN A 597 7.70 -31.84 -31.82
N SER A 598 6.49 -31.87 -31.27
CA SER A 598 6.08 -32.46 -29.99
C SER A 598 6.62 -33.87 -29.76
N ASN A 599 7.09 -34.14 -28.54
CA ASN A 599 7.00 -35.47 -27.93
C ASN A 599 6.70 -35.36 -26.44
N ASN A 600 5.58 -35.96 -26.07
CA ASN A 600 5.12 -36.23 -24.72
C ASN A 600 5.97 -37.32 -24.05
N THR A 601 6.35 -37.11 -22.79
CA THR A 601 6.56 -38.22 -21.85
C THR A 601 6.38 -37.77 -20.40
N MET A 602 5.22 -38.11 -19.84
CA MET A 602 4.94 -38.15 -18.40
C MET A 602 5.45 -39.46 -17.82
N PRO A 603 6.11 -39.48 -16.64
CA PRO A 603 6.28 -40.69 -15.87
C PRO A 603 5.05 -40.92 -14.96
N ARG A 604 4.37 -42.05 -15.18
CA ARG A 604 3.41 -42.65 -14.25
C ARG A 604 4.15 -43.25 -13.05
N TYR A 605 3.68 -42.97 -11.84
CA TYR A 605 3.88 -43.85 -10.69
C TYR A 605 2.52 -44.36 -10.20
N ASN A 606 2.35 -45.68 -10.24
CA ASN A 606 1.27 -46.45 -9.62
C ASN A 606 1.70 -46.87 -8.21
N PHE A 607 0.81 -46.76 -7.23
CA PHE A 607 0.60 -47.65 -6.06
C PHE A 607 -0.56 -47.03 -5.25
N ALA A 608 -1.48 -47.72 -4.58
CA ALA A 608 -2.11 -49.02 -4.71
C ALA A 608 -3.41 -48.91 -3.90
N VAL A 609 -4.48 -49.52 -4.39
CA VAL A 609 -5.77 -49.59 -3.74
C VAL A 609 -5.69 -50.58 -2.57
N GLY A 610 -5.91 -50.09 -1.35
CA GLY A 610 -6.16 -50.89 -0.16
C GLY A 610 -7.58 -50.64 0.36
N ARG A 611 -8.51 -51.50 -0.04
CA ARG A 611 -9.87 -51.60 0.50
C ARG A 611 -9.83 -52.05 1.97
N ARG A 612 -10.52 -51.33 2.87
CA ARG A 612 -11.21 -51.91 4.03
C ARG A 612 -12.59 -51.27 4.20
N ASN A 613 -13.57 -52.12 4.43
CA ASN A 613 -15.00 -51.87 4.52
C ASN A 613 -15.44 -51.33 5.89
N SER A 614 -16.61 -50.68 5.85
CA SER A 614 -17.73 -50.66 6.85
C SER A 614 -17.43 -50.05 8.24
N GLU A 615 -18.30 -49.25 8.87
CA GLU A 615 -19.76 -49.37 9.05
C GLU A 615 -20.44 -48.00 9.24
N ASP A 616 -21.77 -48.04 9.11
CA ASP A 616 -22.79 -46.99 9.14
C ASP A 616 -22.89 -46.14 10.42
N SER A 617 -23.36 -44.90 10.28
CA SER A 617 -24.59 -44.47 10.98
C SER A 617 -25.05 -43.08 10.58
N THR A 618 -26.24 -43.05 9.97
CA THR A 618 -27.11 -41.88 9.80
C THR A 618 -27.98 -41.67 11.04
N ALA A 619 -28.16 -40.43 11.47
CA ALA A 619 -29.28 -40.02 12.29
C ALA A 619 -29.67 -38.57 11.98
N GLU A 620 -30.83 -38.41 11.36
CA GLU A 620 -31.57 -37.15 11.22
C GLU A 620 -32.20 -36.74 12.56
N SER A 621 -32.30 -35.44 12.83
CA SER A 621 -33.58 -34.73 13.07
C SER A 621 -33.43 -33.42 13.87
N SER A 622 -33.86 -32.34 13.22
CA SER A 622 -34.93 -31.42 13.66
C SER A 622 -34.74 -30.41 14.81
N SER A 623 -34.81 -29.13 14.39
CA SER A 623 -35.58 -28.01 14.95
C SER A 623 -35.06 -27.21 16.16
N SER A 624 -34.85 -25.90 15.97
CA SER A 624 -35.78 -24.87 16.46
C SER A 624 -35.30 -23.45 16.12
N VAL A 625 -36.27 -22.62 15.74
CA VAL A 625 -36.18 -21.21 15.38
C VAL A 625 -36.28 -20.35 16.65
N MET A 626 -35.48 -19.30 16.77
CA MET A 626 -35.82 -18.08 17.53
C MET A 626 -35.22 -16.87 16.80
N LYS A 627 -36.10 -15.90 16.51
CA LYS A 627 -35.84 -14.59 15.88
C LYS A 627 -35.53 -13.55 16.97
N ASP A 628 -34.58 -12.66 16.68
CA ASP A 628 -34.65 -11.19 16.86
C ASP A 628 -33.34 -10.64 16.25
N GLY A 629 -33.27 -9.59 15.44
CA GLY A 629 -34.16 -8.44 15.28
C GLY A 629 -33.30 -7.18 15.40
N GLY A 630 -32.55 -6.82 14.33
CA GLY A 630 -31.68 -5.63 14.32
C GLY A 630 -31.28 -5.25 12.90
N ILE A 631 -31.81 -4.11 12.44
CA ILE A 631 -31.88 -3.65 11.05
C ILE A 631 -30.52 -3.13 10.54
N VAL A 632 -30.12 -3.59 9.36
CA VAL A 632 -28.96 -3.12 8.57
C VAL A 632 -29.48 -2.24 7.42
N PRO A 633 -28.96 -1.03 7.18
CA PRO A 633 -29.32 -0.25 6.00
C PRO A 633 -28.50 -0.72 4.79
N VAL A 634 -29.13 -1.42 3.86
CA VAL A 634 -28.58 -1.78 2.54
C VAL A 634 -29.01 -0.74 1.52
N TRP A 635 -28.04 -0.19 0.78
CA TRP A 635 -28.27 0.60 -0.42
C TRP A 635 -28.32 -0.33 -1.62
N SER A 636 -29.42 -0.32 -2.37
CA SER A 636 -29.57 -1.03 -3.65
C SER A 636 -29.77 -0.02 -4.79
N PRO A 637 -29.02 -0.11 -5.90
CA PRO A 637 -29.43 0.48 -7.16
C PRO A 637 -30.35 -0.49 -7.93
N SER A 638 -31.32 0.12 -8.59
CA SER A 638 -32.47 -0.48 -9.28
C SER A 638 -32.06 -1.38 -10.46
N SER A 639 -32.45 -2.65 -10.45
CA SER A 639 -32.52 -3.49 -11.64
C SER A 639 -33.99 -3.77 -12.00
N SER A 640 -34.34 -3.45 -13.24
CA SER A 640 -35.63 -3.73 -13.84
C SER A 640 -35.79 -5.23 -14.09
N ASN A 641 -36.77 -5.84 -13.43
CA ASN A 641 -37.30 -7.15 -13.78
C ASN A 641 -38.20 -7.02 -15.03
N PHE A 642 -38.02 -7.91 -16.00
CA PHE A 642 -39.15 -8.69 -16.53
C PHE A 642 -38.64 -10.06 -17.00
N SER A 643 -39.23 -11.05 -16.36
CA SER A 643 -39.15 -12.49 -16.57
C SER A 643 -40.13 -12.94 -17.65
N ASP A 644 -39.82 -14.03 -18.37
CA ASP A 644 -40.78 -15.13 -18.59
C ASP A 644 -40.08 -16.40 -19.14
N PRO A 645 -40.70 -17.60 -19.00
CA PRO A 645 -40.00 -18.86 -18.77
C PRO A 645 -40.12 -19.91 -19.89
N PHE A 646 -39.17 -20.87 -19.86
CA PHE A 646 -39.19 -22.29 -20.29
C PHE A 646 -40.12 -22.77 -21.44
N ALA A 647 -39.54 -23.43 -22.45
CA ALA A 647 -39.62 -24.89 -22.69
C ALA A 647 -39.08 -25.29 -24.09
N ALA A 648 -38.70 -26.57 -24.22
CA ALA A 648 -37.86 -27.16 -25.25
C ALA A 648 -38.62 -27.77 -26.46
N GLU A 649 -37.80 -28.25 -27.42
CA GLU A 649 -38.03 -29.25 -28.48
C GLU A 649 -38.44 -28.81 -29.92
N ASP A 650 -37.42 -28.88 -30.78
CA ASP A 650 -37.28 -29.75 -31.96
C ASP A 650 -37.95 -29.43 -33.33
N ASN A 651 -37.08 -29.50 -34.36
CA ASN A 651 -37.29 -29.69 -35.80
C ASN A 651 -38.11 -28.70 -36.66
N GLY A 652 -37.49 -28.21 -37.75
CA GLY A 652 -38.22 -27.78 -38.94
C GLY A 652 -37.51 -26.76 -39.84
N ILE A 653 -36.90 -27.25 -40.91
CA ILE A 653 -36.41 -26.49 -42.08
C ILE A 653 -37.60 -25.82 -42.82
N GLY A 654 -37.48 -24.56 -43.25
CA GLY A 654 -38.47 -23.96 -44.16
C GLY A 654 -38.38 -22.45 -44.43
N THR A 655 -37.53 -22.07 -45.40
CA THR A 655 -37.74 -21.05 -46.45
C THR A 655 -38.63 -19.80 -46.21
N SER A 656 -37.99 -18.63 -46.33
CA SER A 656 -38.35 -17.42 -47.10
C SER A 656 -39.82 -17.16 -47.49
N SER A 657 -40.34 -15.98 -47.12
CA SER A 657 -40.71 -14.90 -48.08
C SER A 657 -41.58 -13.83 -47.41
N SER A 658 -41.16 -12.58 -47.64
CA SER A 658 -41.90 -11.33 -47.56
C SER A 658 -43.33 -11.37 -48.16
N TYR A 659 -44.27 -10.63 -47.57
CA TYR A 659 -44.85 -9.37 -48.11
C TYR A 659 -46.24 -9.02 -47.52
N LEU A 660 -46.46 -7.70 -47.29
CA LEU A 660 -47.71 -6.89 -47.46
C LEU A 660 -48.95 -7.31 -46.63
N GLN A 661 -49.83 -6.46 -46.11
CA GLN A 661 -50.04 -5.01 -46.05
C GLN A 661 -51.31 -4.78 -45.19
N ARG A 662 -51.40 -3.59 -44.57
CA ARG A 662 -52.61 -2.73 -44.43
C ARG A 662 -53.77 -3.24 -43.55
N HIS A 663 -53.99 -2.61 -42.39
CA HIS A 663 -54.88 -1.43 -42.17
C HIS A 663 -56.23 -1.87 -41.54
N PRO A 664 -57.09 -0.95 -41.06
CA PRO A 664 -56.92 -0.06 -39.90
C PRO A 664 -58.19 -0.11 -39.02
N GLN A 665 -58.27 0.70 -37.96
CA GLN A 665 -59.45 1.40 -37.41
C GLN A 665 -59.13 1.78 -35.95
N SER A 666 -58.79 3.03 -35.63
CA SER A 666 -59.58 4.26 -35.58
C SER A 666 -60.34 4.47 -34.26
N HIS A 667 -59.80 5.44 -33.51
CA HIS A 667 -60.48 6.48 -32.70
C HIS A 667 -61.37 6.09 -31.51
N GLN A 668 -60.95 6.52 -30.32
CA GLN A 668 -61.59 7.58 -29.49
C GLN A 668 -60.78 7.70 -28.18
N LEU A 669 -59.94 8.72 -27.94
CA LEU A 669 -60.27 10.07 -27.45
C LEU A 669 -61.42 10.11 -26.43
N MET A 670 -61.08 10.15 -25.13
CA MET A 670 -61.27 11.35 -24.31
C MET A 670 -60.68 11.19 -22.91
N ASN A 671 -59.91 12.20 -22.51
CA ASN A 671 -59.46 12.52 -21.16
C ASN A 671 -60.60 12.46 -20.14
N TRP A 672 -60.30 12.23 -18.86
CA TRP A 672 -60.58 13.20 -17.78
C TRP A 672 -59.77 12.88 -16.52
N ARG A 673 -59.33 13.98 -15.90
CA ARG A 673 -58.57 14.11 -14.65
C ARG A 673 -59.30 13.50 -13.46
N GLY A 674 -58.55 13.15 -12.41
CA GLY A 674 -59.07 13.16 -11.05
C GLY A 674 -58.37 12.22 -10.08
N LEU A 675 -57.32 12.73 -9.42
CA LEU A 675 -56.90 12.31 -8.08
C LEU A 675 -58.14 12.20 -7.15
N PRO A 676 -58.16 11.29 -6.15
CA PRO A 676 -57.54 11.65 -4.87
C PRO A 676 -56.91 10.49 -4.07
N GLN A 677 -55.90 10.90 -3.28
CA GLN A 677 -55.64 10.57 -1.88
C GLN A 677 -55.60 9.10 -1.39
N THR A 678 -54.45 8.83 -0.75
CA THR A 678 -54.23 8.03 0.47
C THR A 678 -54.36 6.52 0.40
N GLY A 679 -53.23 5.87 0.69
CA GLY A 679 -53.01 4.45 0.93
C GLY A 679 -51.53 4.20 1.04
#